data_AF-A0AAJ2DUM6-F1
#
_entry.id   AF-A0AAJ2DUM6-F1
#
_cell.length_a   1.000
_cell.length_b   1.000
_cell.length_c   1.000
_cell.angle_alpha   90.00
_cell.angle_beta   90.00
_cell.angle_gamma   90.00
#
_symmetry.space_group_name_H-M   'P 1'
#
loop_
_entity.id
_entity.type
_entity.pdbx_description
1 polymer ?
#
loop_
_entity_poly.entity_id
_entity_poly.type
_entity_poly.pdbx_seq_one_letter_code
_entity_poly.pdbx_strand_id
1 'polypeptide(L)'
;MSVMENSAIERIAAPDLAGDALALLERYRDSDDVIFFLGRLVWQGEMASCAPVLFDIAANTSRGKYARIAAIRGVMSVGDEALKDSLWKTIATDPGPLDRAVFAELVDWAAPTAPSVDLILRILAHASPHERFNVTGLSYSLHKFVEKLPVMADAIEDHPLGRLVEGLNGFFDREPFVERGECQISEEFLWLMPVAVHAVDRLVSARSAQALMPAAIAVLRNLPALQFWRNGDVDDYKNALNKNVPRWPELNDRLYWTSIEVCRARRAAKGDALTDDWPIAYLGHFWRFGAEDFERCLEWVAGKHGDDRAVALSRCLQIYVDSDRPSAWLAALRAAVADAPALAATLEARLDPKPSAAMVKMEAENRRWKRESETRERKQKKNRSDWVRALRANPDRVLHPAGLQPGEFSNDQYHLLLSVMNSDATTSRANGANWRALMPEFGEPVARAFRDAAIAHWRAYRPILRSEGGETGSTPFSLVFAMTGLAIEAAEDSAFAKRLTEKEARHAFRYVTWELNGFPAWFERLYRAFPKIGFQAVATELVWELEHSVGEHPLHYILHDILYHAPWLHGEVAPLILDWLVAHDVLNADSLRYCLNILAASSAAPGVVGALAAKKATDALLEDQRPRWFALWVNINPEAAIPALEQHLDALAPADASTFAQLFIVALLGDRHGAGTRISAYRNAADLKRLYILMNLYVRTGEDIDRIGRGAYSPTLRDKAQEGRDSLFDMLVEVPGSEAYAAIKALAEEHPEPKYRRWMALRALERAMHDADEPLWTVEQVRKFSISNDS
;
A
#
# COMPACT_ATOMS: atom_id res chain seq x y z
N MET A 1 -11.06 27.18 -9.43
CA MET A 1 -12.06 26.08 -9.51
C MET A 1 -12.07 25.66 -10.97
N SER A 2 -11.50 24.50 -11.30
CA SER A 2 -11.32 24.14 -12.71
C SER A 2 -12.68 23.96 -13.37
N VAL A 3 -12.92 24.62 -14.50
CA VAL A 3 -14.12 24.47 -15.33
C VAL A 3 -14.30 23.01 -15.82
N MET A 4 -13.30 22.15 -15.65
CA MET A 4 -13.37 20.71 -15.93
C MET A 4 -13.91 19.84 -14.76
N GLU A 5 -14.21 20.48 -13.62
CA GLU A 5 -14.99 20.02 -12.46
C GLU A 5 -16.30 19.30 -12.86
N ASN A 6 -16.53 18.01 -12.54
CA ASN A 6 -17.82 17.34 -12.84
C ASN A 6 -19.02 18.07 -12.23
N SER A 7 -18.84 18.62 -11.03
CA SER A 7 -19.82 19.42 -10.31
C SER A 7 -20.02 20.82 -10.91
N ALA A 8 -19.03 21.36 -11.61
CA ALA A 8 -19.12 22.66 -12.25
C ALA A 8 -19.91 22.59 -13.56
N ILE A 9 -19.70 21.53 -14.34
CA ILE A 9 -20.46 21.26 -15.58
C ILE A 9 -21.94 21.03 -15.25
N GLU A 10 -22.24 20.30 -14.17
CA GLU A 10 -23.61 19.95 -13.78
C GLU A 10 -24.45 21.20 -13.48
N ARG A 11 -23.83 22.25 -12.94
CA ARG A 11 -24.52 23.51 -12.61
C ARG A 11 -24.94 24.33 -13.82
N ILE A 12 -24.31 24.10 -14.97
CA ILE A 12 -24.57 24.86 -16.21
C ILE A 12 -25.21 24.00 -17.30
N ALA A 13 -25.29 22.69 -17.13
CA ALA A 13 -25.85 21.77 -18.10
C ALA A 13 -27.39 21.89 -18.11
N ALA A 14 -27.96 22.37 -19.20
CA ALA A 14 -29.40 22.54 -19.35
C ALA A 14 -29.88 22.21 -20.78
N PRO A 15 -31.07 21.58 -20.96
CA PRO A 15 -31.52 21.11 -22.27
C PRO A 15 -31.63 22.19 -23.36
N ASP A 16 -31.82 23.46 -22.97
CA ASP A 16 -31.91 24.61 -23.88
C ASP A 16 -30.57 24.96 -24.56
N LEU A 17 -29.44 24.52 -23.99
CA LEU A 17 -28.11 24.69 -24.58
C LEU A 17 -27.79 23.68 -25.69
N ALA A 18 -28.70 22.76 -26.02
CA ALA A 18 -28.44 21.69 -26.98
C ALA A 18 -28.03 22.20 -28.38
N GLY A 19 -28.60 23.32 -28.84
CA GLY A 19 -28.24 23.94 -30.12
C GLY A 19 -26.81 24.47 -30.14
N ASP A 20 -26.41 25.16 -29.06
CA ASP A 20 -25.06 25.71 -28.91
C ASP A 20 -24.02 24.61 -28.72
N ALA A 21 -24.34 23.60 -27.90
CA ALA A 21 -23.49 22.43 -27.69
C ALA A 21 -23.23 21.68 -29.01
N LEU A 22 -24.28 21.49 -29.84
CA LEU A 22 -24.15 20.89 -31.16
C LEU A 22 -23.25 21.73 -32.08
N ALA A 23 -23.49 23.03 -32.18
CA ALA A 23 -22.69 23.92 -33.02
C ALA A 23 -21.20 23.93 -32.60
N LEU A 24 -20.93 23.88 -31.29
CA LEU A 24 -19.58 23.82 -30.74
C LEU A 24 -18.91 22.46 -30.99
N LEU A 25 -19.65 21.35 -30.85
CA LEU A 25 -19.16 20.01 -31.19
C LEU A 25 -18.79 19.90 -32.67
N GLU A 26 -19.56 20.53 -33.56
CA GLU A 26 -19.25 20.56 -34.99
C GLU A 26 -18.06 21.46 -35.30
N ARG A 27 -18.02 22.67 -34.72
CA ARG A 27 -16.95 23.64 -34.95
C ARG A 27 -15.59 23.18 -34.42
N TYR A 28 -15.57 22.53 -33.26
CA TYR A 28 -14.36 22.07 -32.58
C TYR A 28 -14.21 20.55 -32.62
N ARG A 29 -14.76 19.91 -33.65
CA ARG A 29 -14.74 18.45 -33.84
C ARG A 29 -13.34 17.85 -33.79
N ASP A 30 -12.30 18.63 -34.06
CA ASP A 30 -10.92 18.17 -34.05
C ASP A 30 -10.20 18.29 -32.70
N SER A 31 -10.83 18.88 -31.68
CA SER A 31 -10.22 19.08 -30.37
C SER A 31 -10.77 18.11 -29.32
N ASP A 32 -9.94 17.13 -28.94
CA ASP A 32 -10.30 16.12 -27.94
C ASP A 32 -10.59 16.73 -26.56
N ASP A 33 -9.89 17.79 -26.16
CA ASP A 33 -10.13 18.50 -24.90
C ASP A 33 -11.52 19.17 -24.87
N VAL A 34 -11.92 19.79 -26.00
CA VAL A 34 -13.23 20.43 -26.13
C VAL A 34 -14.34 19.37 -26.15
N ILE A 35 -14.13 18.27 -26.86
CA ILE A 35 -15.05 17.13 -26.90
C ILE A 35 -15.22 16.52 -25.52
N PHE A 36 -14.13 16.36 -24.76
CA PHE A 36 -14.18 15.82 -23.40
C PHE A 36 -15.10 16.65 -22.49
N PHE A 37 -15.03 17.98 -22.60
CA PHE A 37 -15.92 18.89 -21.89
C PHE A 37 -17.37 18.83 -22.41
N LEU A 38 -17.57 19.02 -23.72
CA LEU A 38 -18.91 19.10 -24.33
C LEU A 38 -19.69 17.78 -24.24
N GLY A 39 -19.02 16.62 -24.32
CA GLY A 39 -19.66 15.32 -24.14
C GLY A 39 -20.23 15.16 -22.73
N ARG A 40 -19.55 15.69 -21.70
CA ARG A 40 -20.05 15.71 -20.32
C ARG A 40 -21.18 16.71 -20.13
N LEU A 41 -21.12 17.86 -20.79
CA LEU A 41 -22.20 18.85 -20.81
C LEU A 41 -23.49 18.25 -21.44
N VAL A 42 -23.36 17.59 -22.59
CA VAL A 42 -24.47 16.90 -23.28
C VAL A 42 -25.09 15.81 -22.41
N TRP A 43 -24.23 15.01 -21.77
CA TRP A 43 -24.65 13.95 -20.85
C TRP A 43 -25.48 14.51 -19.68
N GLN A 44 -24.96 15.53 -18.98
CA GLN A 44 -25.60 16.08 -17.79
C GLN A 44 -26.83 16.95 -18.12
N GLY A 45 -26.86 17.56 -19.30
CA GLY A 45 -27.95 18.43 -19.75
C GLY A 45 -29.03 17.74 -20.57
N GLU A 46 -28.99 16.40 -20.67
CA GLU A 46 -29.97 15.58 -21.40
C GLU A 46 -30.19 16.00 -22.87
N MET A 47 -29.12 16.42 -23.56
CA MET A 47 -29.19 17.05 -24.90
C MET A 47 -29.23 16.02 -26.05
N ALA A 48 -30.37 15.33 -26.21
CA ALA A 48 -30.53 14.22 -27.16
C ALA A 48 -30.16 14.56 -28.62
N SER A 49 -30.36 15.80 -29.08
CA SER A 49 -29.99 16.23 -30.44
C SER A 49 -28.49 16.15 -30.75
N CYS A 50 -27.63 16.10 -29.72
CA CYS A 50 -26.18 15.98 -29.88
C CYS A 50 -25.70 14.52 -30.00
N ALA A 51 -26.56 13.54 -29.72
CA ALA A 51 -26.18 12.13 -29.69
C ALA A 51 -25.58 11.61 -31.01
N PRO A 52 -26.09 11.96 -32.21
CA PRO A 52 -25.50 11.50 -33.48
C PRO A 52 -24.06 11.98 -33.68
N VAL A 53 -23.73 13.22 -33.28
CA VAL A 53 -22.35 13.74 -33.41
C VAL A 53 -21.41 13.06 -32.41
N LEU A 54 -21.89 12.78 -31.20
CA LEU A 54 -21.11 12.03 -30.21
C LEU A 54 -20.91 10.56 -30.63
N PHE A 55 -21.85 9.96 -31.35
CA PHE A 55 -21.68 8.63 -31.92
C PHE A 55 -20.45 8.56 -32.84
N ASP A 56 -20.33 9.50 -33.79
CA ASP A 56 -19.20 9.55 -34.72
C ASP A 56 -17.86 9.68 -33.99
N ILE A 57 -17.84 10.44 -32.89
CA ILE A 57 -16.66 10.63 -32.05
C ILE A 57 -16.33 9.35 -31.26
N ALA A 58 -17.31 8.72 -30.64
CA ALA A 58 -17.15 7.51 -29.85
C ALA A 58 -16.62 6.33 -30.70
N ALA A 59 -17.14 6.21 -31.93
CA ALA A 59 -16.76 5.20 -32.90
C ALA A 59 -15.39 5.44 -33.55
N ASN A 60 -14.86 6.67 -33.52
CA ASN A 60 -13.60 7.00 -34.19
C ASN A 60 -12.37 6.55 -33.38
N THR A 61 -11.65 5.57 -33.91
CA THR A 61 -10.47 4.97 -33.27
C THR A 61 -9.23 5.86 -33.25
N SER A 62 -9.16 6.91 -34.08
CA SER A 62 -8.03 7.85 -34.07
C SER A 62 -8.12 8.90 -32.96
N ARG A 63 -9.23 8.97 -32.23
CA ARG A 63 -9.47 9.92 -31.15
C ARG A 63 -8.86 9.46 -29.83
N GLY A 64 -8.43 10.42 -29.00
CA GLY A 64 -7.94 10.19 -27.66
C GLY A 64 -8.99 9.57 -26.74
N LYS A 65 -8.53 8.73 -25.80
CA LYS A 65 -9.41 7.93 -24.92
C LYS A 65 -10.43 8.76 -24.14
N TYR A 66 -10.06 9.94 -23.66
CA TYR A 66 -10.95 10.78 -22.84
C TYR A 66 -12.11 11.37 -23.66
N ALA A 67 -11.83 11.81 -24.89
CA ALA A 67 -12.85 12.28 -25.82
C ALA A 67 -13.85 11.16 -26.14
N ARG A 68 -13.35 9.94 -26.40
CA ARG A 68 -14.18 8.75 -26.65
C ARG A 68 -15.03 8.37 -25.45
N ILE A 69 -14.46 8.35 -24.23
CA ILE A 69 -15.19 8.07 -22.99
C ILE A 69 -16.35 9.07 -22.78
N ALA A 70 -16.07 10.37 -22.91
CA ALA A 70 -17.10 11.40 -22.76
C ALA A 70 -18.21 11.27 -23.81
N ALA A 71 -17.84 10.96 -25.06
CA ALA A 71 -18.79 10.77 -26.14
C ALA A 71 -19.67 9.50 -25.94
N ILE A 72 -19.08 8.37 -25.54
CA ILE A 72 -19.81 7.15 -25.19
C ILE A 72 -20.83 7.45 -24.09
N ARG A 73 -20.40 8.14 -23.03
CA ARG A 73 -21.29 8.50 -21.92
C ARG A 73 -22.46 9.36 -22.37
N GLY A 74 -22.21 10.34 -23.25
CA GLY A 74 -23.27 11.13 -23.88
C GLY A 74 -24.24 10.27 -24.68
N VAL A 75 -23.76 9.45 -25.63
CA VAL A 75 -24.62 8.57 -26.45
C VAL A 75 -25.43 7.60 -25.60
N MET A 76 -24.80 6.93 -24.63
CA MET A 76 -25.48 5.93 -23.80
C MET A 76 -26.54 6.53 -22.89
N SER A 77 -26.40 7.81 -22.51
CA SER A 77 -27.36 8.50 -21.66
C SER A 77 -28.52 9.13 -22.43
N VAL A 78 -28.27 9.79 -23.57
CA VAL A 78 -29.29 10.60 -24.27
C VAL A 78 -29.72 10.05 -25.64
N GLY A 79 -29.01 9.06 -26.17
CA GLY A 79 -29.36 8.40 -27.42
C GLY A 79 -30.58 7.48 -27.27
N ASP A 80 -31.23 7.18 -28.40
CA ASP A 80 -32.25 6.12 -28.44
C ASP A 80 -31.61 4.72 -28.43
N GLU A 81 -32.41 3.68 -28.20
CA GLU A 81 -31.92 2.30 -28.12
C GLU A 81 -31.27 1.83 -29.43
N ALA A 82 -31.75 2.30 -30.58
CA ALA A 82 -31.19 1.94 -31.89
C ALA A 82 -29.76 2.50 -32.04
N LEU A 83 -29.52 3.75 -31.60
CA LEU A 83 -28.22 4.39 -31.64
C LEU A 83 -27.25 3.74 -30.65
N LYS A 84 -27.70 3.38 -29.44
CA LYS A 84 -26.90 2.64 -28.45
C LYS A 84 -26.48 1.28 -28.97
N ASP A 85 -27.42 0.50 -29.52
CA ASP A 85 -27.16 -0.79 -30.13
C ASP A 85 -26.19 -0.69 -31.31
N SER A 86 -26.35 0.35 -32.14
CA SER A 86 -25.44 0.60 -33.23
C SER A 86 -24.04 0.90 -32.73
N LEU A 87 -23.89 1.66 -31.63
CA LEU A 87 -22.58 2.04 -31.10
C LEU A 87 -21.82 0.81 -30.59
N TRP A 88 -22.52 -0.03 -29.82
CA TRP A 88 -21.98 -1.31 -29.35
C TRP A 88 -21.51 -2.19 -30.51
N LYS A 89 -22.35 -2.34 -31.56
CA LYS A 89 -22.00 -3.15 -32.73
C LYS A 89 -20.80 -2.59 -33.46
N THR A 90 -20.76 -1.28 -33.70
CA THR A 90 -19.64 -0.61 -34.38
C THR A 90 -18.32 -0.87 -33.64
N ILE A 91 -18.28 -0.63 -32.33
CA ILE A 91 -17.06 -0.83 -31.51
C ILE A 91 -16.69 -2.32 -31.43
N ALA A 92 -17.67 -3.22 -31.36
CA ALA A 92 -17.42 -4.66 -31.33
C ALA A 92 -16.95 -5.24 -32.67
N THR A 93 -17.20 -4.57 -33.79
CA THR A 93 -16.71 -4.97 -35.12
C THR A 93 -15.40 -4.31 -35.54
N ASP A 94 -14.94 -3.31 -34.80
CA ASP A 94 -13.69 -2.63 -35.10
C ASP A 94 -12.48 -3.58 -34.93
N PRO A 95 -11.54 -3.63 -35.89
CA PRO A 95 -10.41 -4.58 -35.85
C PRO A 95 -9.23 -4.11 -34.97
N GLY A 96 -9.24 -2.87 -34.48
CA GLY A 96 -8.13 -2.27 -33.73
C GLY A 96 -8.17 -2.59 -32.22
N PRO A 97 -7.02 -2.51 -31.52
CA PRO A 97 -6.99 -2.71 -30.09
C PRO A 97 -7.79 -1.62 -29.37
N LEU A 98 -8.81 -1.99 -28.60
CA LEU A 98 -9.64 -1.04 -27.84
C LEU A 98 -8.99 -0.72 -26.50
N ASP A 99 -8.77 0.57 -26.24
CA ASP A 99 -8.30 1.05 -24.93
C ASP A 99 -9.23 0.55 -23.80
N ARG A 100 -8.62 -0.03 -22.77
CA ARG A 100 -9.35 -0.72 -21.69
C ARG A 100 -10.22 0.22 -20.86
N ALA A 101 -9.88 1.50 -20.74
CA ALA A 101 -10.70 2.49 -20.03
C ALA A 101 -11.93 2.90 -20.87
N VAL A 102 -11.78 2.98 -22.20
CA VAL A 102 -12.91 3.13 -23.13
C VAL A 102 -13.83 1.92 -23.04
N PHE A 103 -13.27 0.71 -22.96
CA PHE A 103 -14.06 -0.51 -22.80
C PHE A 103 -14.78 -0.54 -21.44
N ALA A 104 -14.12 -0.15 -20.35
CA ALA A 104 -14.72 -0.08 -19.02
C ALA A 104 -15.98 0.81 -19.02
N GLU A 105 -15.90 1.99 -19.67
CA GLU A 105 -17.05 2.89 -19.81
C GLU A 105 -18.22 2.19 -20.50
N LEU A 106 -18.00 1.46 -21.61
CA LEU A 106 -19.07 0.71 -22.28
C LEU A 106 -19.71 -0.32 -21.35
N VAL A 107 -18.89 -1.13 -20.66
CA VAL A 107 -19.37 -2.19 -19.76
C VAL A 107 -20.28 -1.64 -18.65
N ASP A 108 -20.01 -0.43 -18.15
CA ASP A 108 -20.83 0.19 -17.10
C ASP A 108 -22.29 0.43 -17.55
N TRP A 109 -22.51 0.66 -18.85
CA TRP A 109 -23.81 0.85 -19.49
C TRP A 109 -24.43 -0.43 -20.08
N ALA A 110 -23.77 -1.57 -19.96
CA ALA A 110 -24.28 -2.83 -20.53
C ALA A 110 -25.55 -3.30 -19.79
N ALA A 111 -26.58 -3.63 -20.57
CA ALA A 111 -27.78 -4.29 -20.05
C ALA A 111 -27.44 -5.74 -19.63
N PRO A 112 -28.03 -6.29 -18.56
CA PRO A 112 -27.72 -7.63 -18.07
C PRO A 112 -28.40 -8.74 -18.91
N THR A 113 -28.09 -8.79 -20.20
CA THR A 113 -28.71 -9.70 -21.20
C THR A 113 -27.65 -10.50 -21.95
N ALA A 114 -28.05 -11.62 -22.58
CA ALA A 114 -27.12 -12.43 -23.37
C ALA A 114 -26.52 -11.71 -24.59
N PRO A 115 -27.27 -10.88 -25.35
CA PRO A 115 -26.68 -10.06 -26.41
C PRO A 115 -25.56 -9.12 -25.91
N SER A 116 -25.72 -8.53 -24.72
CA SER A 116 -24.68 -7.69 -24.12
C SER A 116 -23.46 -8.51 -23.70
N VAL A 117 -23.66 -9.73 -23.19
CA VAL A 117 -22.56 -10.68 -22.91
C VAL A 117 -21.78 -11.01 -24.18
N ASP A 118 -22.47 -11.30 -25.28
CA ASP A 118 -21.83 -11.62 -26.57
C ASP A 118 -20.99 -10.44 -27.09
N LEU A 119 -21.51 -9.21 -26.97
CA LEU A 119 -20.79 -7.99 -27.35
C LEU A 119 -19.56 -7.75 -26.49
N ILE A 120 -19.68 -7.91 -25.16
CA ILE A 120 -18.54 -7.77 -24.23
C ILE A 120 -17.46 -8.79 -24.57
N LEU A 121 -17.81 -10.07 -24.74
CA LEU A 121 -16.86 -11.12 -25.09
C LEU A 121 -16.17 -10.84 -26.43
N ARG A 122 -16.91 -10.32 -27.41
CA ARG A 122 -16.35 -9.92 -28.71
C ARG A 122 -15.33 -8.80 -28.56
N ILE A 123 -15.67 -7.74 -27.82
CA ILE A 123 -14.76 -6.61 -27.57
C ILE A 123 -13.53 -7.03 -26.78
N LEU A 124 -13.70 -7.96 -25.83
CA LEU A 124 -12.62 -8.44 -25.00
C LEU A 124 -11.53 -9.16 -25.81
N ALA A 125 -11.89 -9.72 -26.98
CA ALA A 125 -10.94 -10.38 -27.88
C ALA A 125 -9.99 -9.42 -28.61
N HIS A 126 -10.32 -8.12 -28.68
CA HIS A 126 -9.47 -7.09 -29.25
C HIS A 126 -9.25 -5.92 -28.29
N ALA A 127 -9.43 -6.12 -26.98
CA ALA A 127 -9.04 -5.12 -25.99
C ALA A 127 -7.50 -4.98 -25.95
N SER A 128 -6.99 -3.77 -25.64
CA SER A 128 -5.55 -3.58 -25.44
C SER A 128 -5.03 -4.52 -24.32
N PRO A 129 -3.77 -5.00 -24.42
CA PRO A 129 -3.18 -5.90 -23.44
C PRO A 129 -3.28 -5.40 -22.00
N HIS A 130 -3.39 -6.32 -21.05
CA HIS A 130 -3.44 -5.98 -19.63
C HIS A 130 -2.03 -5.65 -19.11
N GLU A 131 -1.90 -4.48 -18.50
CA GLU A 131 -0.69 -4.06 -17.78
C GLU A 131 -0.99 -3.99 -16.28
N ARG A 132 -0.22 -4.76 -15.48
CA ARG A 132 -0.45 -4.99 -14.04
C ARG A 132 -0.62 -3.71 -13.20
N PHE A 133 -0.05 -2.58 -13.62
CA PHE A 133 -0.05 -1.32 -12.87
C PHE A 133 -0.90 -0.22 -13.51
N ASN A 134 -1.61 -0.54 -14.59
CA ASN A 134 -2.44 0.41 -15.31
C ASN A 134 -3.89 0.32 -14.82
N VAL A 135 -4.30 1.29 -14.02
CA VAL A 135 -5.66 1.37 -13.47
C VAL A 135 -6.62 1.87 -14.56
N THR A 136 -7.29 0.93 -15.20
CA THR A 136 -8.23 1.21 -16.32
C THR A 136 -9.70 1.10 -15.90
N GLY A 137 -9.99 0.58 -14.70
CA GLY A 137 -11.35 0.36 -14.21
C GLY A 137 -12.05 -0.88 -14.78
N LEU A 138 -11.54 -1.48 -15.87
CA LEU A 138 -12.22 -2.57 -16.58
C LEU A 138 -12.54 -3.79 -15.70
N SER A 139 -11.62 -4.25 -14.85
CA SER A 139 -11.89 -5.37 -13.95
C SER A 139 -13.06 -5.07 -13.00
N TYR A 140 -13.12 -3.85 -12.47
CA TYR A 140 -14.20 -3.40 -11.60
C TYR A 140 -15.54 -3.33 -12.34
N SER A 141 -15.58 -2.75 -13.53
CA SER A 141 -16.79 -2.70 -14.37
C SER A 141 -17.29 -4.10 -14.74
N LEU A 142 -16.39 -5.05 -15.05
CA LEU A 142 -16.75 -6.44 -15.30
C LEU A 142 -17.32 -7.13 -14.06
N HIS A 143 -16.75 -6.91 -12.86
CA HIS A 143 -17.34 -7.43 -11.63
C HIS A 143 -18.75 -6.86 -11.37
N LYS A 144 -18.96 -5.55 -11.55
CA LYS A 144 -20.29 -4.94 -11.45
C LYS A 144 -21.28 -5.51 -12.46
N PHE A 145 -20.83 -5.74 -13.70
CA PHE A 145 -21.66 -6.37 -14.71
C PHE A 145 -22.06 -7.80 -14.29
N VAL A 146 -21.11 -8.58 -13.76
CA VAL A 146 -21.39 -9.89 -13.18
C VAL A 146 -22.43 -9.80 -12.06
N GLU A 147 -22.41 -8.80 -11.18
CA GLU A 147 -23.45 -8.63 -10.14
C GLU A 147 -24.85 -8.39 -10.72
N LYS A 148 -24.95 -7.61 -11.79
CA LYS A 148 -26.21 -7.26 -12.46
C LYS A 148 -26.84 -8.43 -13.21
N LEU A 149 -26.06 -9.40 -13.68
CA LEU A 149 -26.58 -10.53 -14.47
C LEU A 149 -27.55 -11.41 -13.65
N PRO A 150 -28.71 -11.81 -14.19
CA PRO A 150 -29.61 -12.71 -13.49
C PRO A 150 -29.05 -14.13 -13.43
N VAL A 151 -29.30 -14.83 -12.33
CA VAL A 151 -29.23 -16.30 -12.31
C VAL A 151 -30.61 -16.81 -12.67
N MET A 152 -30.73 -17.41 -13.86
CA MET A 152 -32.01 -17.83 -14.42
C MET A 152 -32.35 -19.26 -13.97
N ALA A 153 -33.62 -19.66 -14.11
CA ALA A 153 -34.01 -21.04 -13.89
C ALA A 153 -33.40 -21.95 -14.95
N ASP A 154 -33.00 -23.17 -14.57
CA ASP A 154 -32.25 -24.09 -15.44
C ASP A 154 -33.00 -24.51 -16.72
N ALA A 155 -34.32 -24.35 -16.76
CA ALA A 155 -35.14 -24.66 -17.94
C ALA A 155 -35.02 -23.61 -19.08
N ILE A 156 -34.31 -22.50 -18.85
CA ILE A 156 -34.13 -21.43 -19.83
C ILE A 156 -32.81 -21.67 -20.59
N GLU A 157 -32.88 -21.81 -21.91
CA GLU A 157 -31.72 -22.09 -22.76
C GLU A 157 -30.71 -20.91 -22.81
N ASP A 158 -31.20 -19.67 -22.79
CA ASP A 158 -30.37 -18.48 -22.88
C ASP A 158 -30.01 -17.96 -21.47
N HIS A 159 -28.92 -18.49 -20.89
CA HIS A 159 -28.45 -18.10 -19.55
C HIS A 159 -27.23 -17.16 -19.63
N PRO A 160 -27.41 -15.83 -19.49
CA PRO A 160 -26.35 -14.84 -19.73
C PRO A 160 -25.08 -15.06 -18.90
N LEU A 161 -25.24 -15.42 -17.61
CA LEU A 161 -24.10 -15.67 -16.73
C LEU A 161 -23.32 -16.94 -17.10
N GLY A 162 -24.00 -18.01 -17.54
CA GLY A 162 -23.35 -19.24 -18.00
C GLY A 162 -22.58 -18.99 -19.31
N ARG A 163 -23.18 -18.23 -20.22
CA ARG A 163 -22.55 -17.79 -21.48
C ARG A 163 -21.30 -16.94 -21.24
N LEU A 164 -21.32 -16.06 -20.24
CA LEU A 164 -20.15 -15.30 -19.84
C LEU A 164 -19.03 -16.22 -19.34
N VAL A 165 -19.34 -17.19 -18.49
CA VAL A 165 -18.34 -18.17 -17.98
C VAL A 165 -17.74 -18.97 -19.13
N GLU A 166 -18.56 -19.43 -20.07
CA GLU A 166 -18.10 -20.14 -21.28
C GLU A 166 -17.16 -19.29 -22.13
N GLY A 167 -17.55 -18.04 -22.42
CA GLY A 167 -16.73 -17.11 -23.18
C GLY A 167 -15.40 -16.77 -22.50
N LEU A 168 -15.42 -16.52 -21.18
CA LEU A 168 -14.22 -16.27 -20.38
C LEU A 168 -13.28 -17.49 -20.37
N ASN A 169 -13.82 -18.70 -20.28
CA ASN A 169 -13.02 -19.91 -20.36
C ASN A 169 -12.29 -20.04 -21.71
N GLY A 170 -12.95 -19.68 -22.82
CA GLY A 170 -12.33 -19.66 -24.15
C GLY A 170 -11.13 -18.70 -24.27
N PHE A 171 -11.00 -17.71 -23.40
CA PHE A 171 -9.81 -16.86 -23.32
C PHE A 171 -8.67 -17.51 -22.54
N PHE A 172 -8.97 -18.28 -21.49
CA PHE A 172 -7.95 -19.00 -20.71
C PHE A 172 -7.24 -20.08 -21.53
N ASP A 173 -7.90 -20.64 -22.54
CA ASP A 173 -7.37 -21.70 -23.41
C ASP A 173 -6.49 -21.16 -24.56
N ARG A 174 -6.18 -19.85 -24.60
CA ARG A 174 -5.33 -19.24 -25.64
C ARG A 174 -3.86 -19.23 -25.25
N GLU A 175 -3.00 -19.64 -26.18
CA GLU A 175 -1.56 -19.52 -26.04
C GLU A 175 -1.10 -18.05 -26.07
N PRO A 176 0.03 -17.69 -25.41
CA PRO A 176 0.91 -18.55 -24.64
C PRO A 176 0.37 -18.86 -23.23
N PHE A 177 0.65 -20.06 -22.73
CA PHE A 177 0.30 -20.47 -21.37
C PHE A 177 1.39 -20.10 -20.36
N VAL A 178 1.00 -19.89 -19.10
CA VAL A 178 1.96 -19.67 -18.00
C VAL A 178 2.97 -20.84 -17.91
N GLU A 179 4.25 -20.57 -18.18
CA GLU A 179 5.35 -21.56 -18.24
C GLU A 179 5.81 -22.11 -16.86
N ARG A 180 4.87 -22.46 -15.97
CA ARG A 180 5.19 -23.03 -14.65
C ARG A 180 4.31 -24.22 -14.33
N GLY A 181 4.88 -25.41 -14.51
CA GLY A 181 4.29 -26.67 -14.06
C GLY A 181 3.07 -27.10 -14.88
N GLU A 182 1.96 -27.37 -14.20
CA GLU A 182 0.74 -27.99 -14.74
C GLU A 182 -0.40 -26.99 -15.03
N CYS A 183 -0.12 -25.68 -14.97
CA CYS A 183 -1.09 -24.60 -15.17
C CYS A 183 -1.25 -24.25 -16.66
N GLN A 184 -2.36 -24.66 -17.29
CA GLN A 184 -2.70 -24.34 -18.69
C GLN A 184 -3.69 -23.18 -18.71
N ILE A 185 -3.20 -21.98 -18.44
CA ILE A 185 -3.99 -20.74 -18.49
C ILE A 185 -3.20 -19.71 -19.27
N SER A 186 -3.86 -19.01 -20.18
CA SER A 186 -3.29 -17.94 -20.98
C SER A 186 -2.59 -16.89 -20.13
N GLU A 187 -1.34 -16.57 -20.46
CA GLU A 187 -0.59 -15.51 -19.79
C GLU A 187 -1.22 -14.13 -20.04
N GLU A 188 -1.81 -13.92 -21.22
CA GLU A 188 -2.47 -12.67 -21.60
C GLU A 188 -3.80 -12.47 -20.89
N PHE A 189 -4.59 -13.54 -20.70
CA PHE A 189 -5.96 -13.43 -20.19
C PHE A 189 -6.15 -13.87 -18.74
N LEU A 190 -5.10 -14.30 -18.02
CA LEU A 190 -5.21 -14.74 -16.61
C LEU A 190 -5.81 -13.70 -15.67
N TRP A 191 -5.71 -12.40 -16.00
CA TRP A 191 -6.27 -11.30 -15.20
C TRP A 191 -7.82 -11.33 -15.14
N LEU A 192 -8.48 -12.11 -16.02
CA LEU A 192 -9.92 -12.33 -15.99
C LEU A 192 -10.36 -13.40 -14.99
N MET A 193 -9.42 -14.17 -14.43
CA MET A 193 -9.73 -15.27 -13.51
C MET A 193 -10.63 -14.81 -12.34
N PRO A 194 -10.38 -13.67 -11.67
CA PRO A 194 -11.25 -13.21 -10.58
C PRO A 194 -12.70 -12.95 -11.03
N VAL A 195 -12.90 -12.42 -12.25
CA VAL A 195 -14.24 -12.17 -12.83
C VAL A 195 -14.95 -13.50 -13.13
N ALA A 196 -14.22 -14.47 -13.71
CA ALA A 196 -14.76 -15.81 -13.98
C ALA A 196 -15.15 -16.53 -12.68
N VAL A 197 -14.30 -16.43 -11.64
CA VAL A 197 -14.57 -17.00 -10.31
C VAL A 197 -15.79 -16.35 -9.66
N HIS A 198 -15.93 -15.03 -9.79
CA HIS A 198 -17.14 -14.33 -9.31
C HIS A 198 -18.41 -14.85 -9.99
N ALA A 199 -18.39 -15.01 -11.31
CA ALA A 199 -19.54 -15.55 -12.04
C ALA A 199 -19.87 -16.98 -11.61
N VAL A 200 -18.86 -17.83 -11.45
CA VAL A 200 -19.04 -19.22 -10.99
C VAL A 200 -19.53 -19.27 -9.54
N ASP A 201 -19.02 -18.44 -8.63
CA ASP A 201 -19.47 -18.41 -7.22
C ASP A 201 -20.96 -18.05 -7.11
N ARG A 202 -21.47 -17.16 -7.98
CA ARG A 202 -22.91 -16.86 -8.07
C ARG A 202 -23.72 -18.06 -8.57
N LEU A 203 -23.26 -18.76 -9.60
CA LEU A 203 -23.92 -19.97 -10.10
C LEU A 203 -23.95 -21.10 -9.06
N VAL A 204 -22.84 -21.31 -8.35
CA VAL A 204 -22.71 -22.32 -7.29
C VAL A 204 -23.58 -21.97 -6.08
N SER A 205 -23.61 -20.70 -5.68
CA SER A 205 -24.46 -20.23 -4.57
C SER A 205 -25.95 -20.42 -4.86
N ALA A 206 -26.35 -20.26 -6.12
CA ALA A 206 -27.72 -20.51 -6.57
C ALA A 206 -28.02 -21.98 -6.92
N ARG A 207 -27.01 -22.87 -6.88
CA ARG A 207 -27.10 -24.27 -7.33
C ARG A 207 -27.64 -24.43 -8.76
N SER A 208 -27.27 -23.52 -9.66
CA SER A 208 -27.70 -23.60 -11.07
C SER A 208 -26.93 -24.68 -11.83
N ALA A 209 -27.61 -25.42 -12.69
CA ALA A 209 -27.03 -26.43 -13.58
C ALA A 209 -25.88 -25.88 -14.46
N GLN A 210 -25.83 -24.56 -14.70
CA GLN A 210 -24.73 -23.91 -15.41
C GLN A 210 -23.37 -24.07 -14.69
N ALA A 211 -23.37 -24.22 -13.36
CA ALA A 211 -22.14 -24.50 -12.61
C ALA A 211 -21.56 -25.91 -12.90
N LEU A 212 -22.38 -26.82 -13.45
CA LEU A 212 -21.96 -28.18 -13.82
C LEU A 212 -21.37 -28.25 -15.24
N MET A 213 -21.48 -27.17 -16.01
CA MET A 213 -20.97 -27.11 -17.38
C MET A 213 -19.43 -27.13 -17.42
N PRO A 214 -18.81 -27.67 -18.49
CA PRO A 214 -17.36 -27.82 -18.57
C PRO A 214 -16.56 -26.55 -18.30
N ALA A 215 -17.05 -25.39 -18.74
CA ALA A 215 -16.38 -24.10 -18.52
C ALA A 215 -16.32 -23.71 -17.03
N ALA A 216 -17.42 -23.87 -16.29
CA ALA A 216 -17.45 -23.59 -14.86
C ALA A 216 -16.54 -24.55 -14.07
N ILE A 217 -16.55 -25.84 -14.44
CA ILE A 217 -15.64 -26.85 -13.87
C ILE A 217 -14.17 -26.52 -14.15
N ALA A 218 -13.86 -26.05 -15.37
CA ALA A 218 -12.51 -25.63 -15.73
C ALA A 218 -12.04 -24.44 -14.88
N VAL A 219 -12.87 -23.42 -14.66
CA VAL A 219 -12.55 -22.29 -13.77
C VAL A 219 -12.26 -22.76 -12.35
N LEU A 220 -13.14 -23.60 -11.76
CA LEU A 220 -12.95 -24.15 -10.41
C LEU A 220 -11.66 -24.98 -10.28
N ARG A 221 -11.28 -25.71 -11.33
CA ARG A 221 -10.06 -26.51 -11.36
C ARG A 221 -8.80 -25.65 -11.53
N ASN A 222 -8.88 -24.63 -12.38
CA ASN A 222 -7.73 -23.85 -12.82
C ASN A 222 -7.28 -22.81 -11.78
N LEU A 223 -8.20 -22.25 -10.97
CA LEU A 223 -7.86 -21.25 -9.95
C LEU A 223 -6.84 -21.77 -8.90
N PRO A 224 -7.03 -22.94 -8.23
CA PRO A 224 -6.06 -23.44 -7.26
C PRO A 224 -4.68 -23.71 -7.88
N ALA A 225 -4.64 -24.20 -9.12
CA ALA A 225 -3.39 -24.38 -9.85
C ALA A 225 -2.69 -23.02 -10.08
N LEU A 226 -3.42 -22.00 -10.52
CA LEU A 226 -2.87 -20.67 -10.72
C LEU A 226 -2.31 -20.06 -9.42
N GLN A 227 -3.05 -20.18 -8.32
CA GLN A 227 -2.63 -19.69 -7.00
C GLN A 227 -1.36 -20.39 -6.50
N PHE A 228 -1.25 -21.71 -6.68
CA PHE A 228 -0.08 -22.48 -6.29
C PHE A 228 1.19 -22.05 -7.07
N TRP A 229 1.09 -21.83 -8.39
CA TRP A 229 2.26 -21.54 -9.22
C TRP A 229 2.70 -20.06 -9.25
N ARG A 230 1.83 -19.12 -8.85
CA ARG A 230 2.09 -17.66 -8.85
C ARG A 230 2.24 -17.03 -7.45
N ASN A 231 2.29 -17.80 -6.36
CA ASN A 231 2.55 -17.28 -5.00
C ASN A 231 1.66 -16.07 -4.58
N GLY A 232 0.38 -16.07 -4.96
CA GLY A 232 -0.57 -15.02 -4.54
C GLY A 232 -0.56 -13.72 -5.37
N ASP A 233 0.09 -13.69 -6.52
CA ASP A 233 0.12 -12.52 -7.44
C ASP A 233 -1.17 -12.33 -8.29
N VAL A 234 -2.26 -13.03 -7.95
CA VAL A 234 -3.57 -12.89 -8.62
C VAL A 234 -4.51 -12.16 -7.66
N ASP A 235 -5.16 -11.09 -8.11
CA ASP A 235 -6.15 -10.35 -7.32
C ASP A 235 -7.21 -11.32 -6.77
N ASP A 236 -7.29 -11.43 -5.44
CA ASP A 236 -8.20 -12.39 -4.79
C ASP A 236 -9.63 -11.82 -4.73
N TYR A 237 -10.52 -12.38 -5.53
CA TYR A 237 -11.97 -12.25 -5.30
C TYR A 237 -12.39 -13.12 -4.12
N LYS A 238 -12.97 -12.50 -3.08
CA LYS A 238 -13.51 -13.20 -1.91
C LYS A 238 -14.73 -14.04 -2.33
N ASN A 239 -14.59 -15.36 -2.31
CA ASN A 239 -15.64 -16.30 -2.71
C ASN A 239 -16.00 -17.27 -1.58
N ALA A 240 -17.15 -17.95 -1.72
CA ALA A 240 -17.62 -18.97 -0.79
C ALA A 240 -17.45 -20.42 -1.32
N LEU A 241 -16.75 -20.60 -2.44
CA LEU A 241 -16.63 -21.87 -3.17
C LEU A 241 -16.09 -23.02 -2.31
N ASN A 242 -15.07 -22.76 -1.47
CA ASN A 242 -14.51 -23.73 -0.53
C ASN A 242 -15.54 -24.33 0.45
N LYS A 243 -16.63 -23.60 0.72
CA LYS A 243 -17.73 -24.05 1.58
C LYS A 243 -18.89 -24.62 0.78
N ASN A 244 -19.20 -24.02 -0.38
CA ASN A 244 -20.39 -24.35 -1.14
C ASN A 244 -20.21 -25.56 -2.06
N VAL A 245 -19.04 -25.75 -2.67
CA VAL A 245 -18.76 -26.88 -3.56
C VAL A 245 -18.92 -28.23 -2.83
N PRO A 246 -18.30 -28.48 -1.66
CA PRO A 246 -18.45 -29.76 -0.96
C PRO A 246 -19.89 -30.06 -0.50
N ARG A 247 -20.71 -29.02 -0.28
CA ARG A 247 -22.12 -29.16 0.15
C ARG A 247 -23.08 -29.48 -1.00
N TRP A 248 -22.56 -29.55 -2.22
CA TRP A 248 -23.32 -29.88 -3.41
C TRP A 248 -22.71 -31.13 -4.07
N PRO A 249 -23.18 -32.34 -3.72
CA PRO A 249 -22.58 -33.61 -4.16
C PRO A 249 -22.37 -33.71 -5.66
N GLU A 250 -23.35 -33.33 -6.47
CA GLU A 250 -23.28 -33.42 -7.93
C GLU A 250 -22.12 -32.58 -8.49
N LEU A 251 -21.94 -31.35 -7.99
CA LEU A 251 -20.85 -30.47 -8.39
C LEU A 251 -19.50 -30.96 -7.86
N ASN A 252 -19.45 -31.35 -6.59
CA ASN A 252 -18.25 -31.85 -5.92
C ASN A 252 -17.67 -33.07 -6.67
N ASP A 253 -18.55 -34.01 -7.01
CA ASP A 253 -18.21 -35.25 -7.69
C ASP A 253 -17.79 -34.98 -9.15
N ARG A 254 -18.51 -34.12 -9.85
CA ARG A 254 -18.16 -33.69 -11.22
C ARG A 254 -16.78 -33.04 -11.24
N LEU A 255 -16.52 -32.10 -10.34
CA LEU A 255 -15.24 -31.40 -10.26
C LEU A 255 -14.09 -32.37 -9.92
N TYR A 256 -14.32 -33.31 -8.99
CA TYR A 256 -13.35 -34.33 -8.63
C TYR A 256 -12.99 -35.22 -9.83
N TRP A 257 -13.98 -35.84 -10.48
CA TRP A 257 -13.73 -36.75 -11.59
C TRP A 257 -13.13 -36.05 -12.82
N THR A 258 -13.56 -34.82 -13.14
CA THR A 258 -12.93 -34.05 -14.21
C THR A 258 -11.48 -33.67 -13.88
N SER A 259 -11.16 -33.41 -12.61
CA SER A 259 -9.76 -33.17 -12.20
C SER A 259 -8.88 -34.41 -12.42
N ILE A 260 -9.43 -35.61 -12.13
CA ILE A 260 -8.76 -36.90 -12.37
C ILE A 260 -8.58 -37.16 -13.86
N GLU A 261 -9.62 -36.95 -14.68
CA GLU A 261 -9.55 -37.14 -16.14
C GLU A 261 -8.46 -36.29 -16.79
N VAL A 262 -8.35 -35.01 -16.41
CA VAL A 262 -7.31 -34.12 -16.95
C VAL A 262 -5.91 -34.51 -16.48
N CYS A 263 -5.74 -34.88 -15.21
CA CYS A 263 -4.46 -35.38 -14.72
C CYS A 263 -4.05 -36.68 -15.44
N ARG A 264 -5.01 -37.60 -15.66
CA ARG A 264 -4.80 -38.85 -16.39
C ARG A 264 -4.36 -38.60 -17.82
N ALA A 265 -5.05 -37.72 -18.56
CA ALA A 265 -4.69 -37.41 -19.94
C ALA A 265 -3.24 -36.91 -20.05
N ARG A 266 -2.81 -36.07 -19.10
CA ARG A 266 -1.42 -35.55 -19.03
C ARG A 266 -0.40 -36.63 -18.70
N ARG A 267 -0.73 -37.55 -17.79
CA ARG A 267 0.16 -38.66 -17.39
C ARG A 267 0.25 -39.74 -18.45
N ALA A 268 -0.85 -40.04 -19.14
CA ALA A 268 -0.86 -40.95 -20.28
C ALA A 268 0.10 -40.48 -21.39
N ALA A 269 0.21 -39.16 -21.62
CA ALA A 269 1.21 -38.59 -22.53
C ALA A 269 2.67 -38.84 -22.10
N LYS A 270 2.91 -39.16 -20.82
CA LYS A 270 4.22 -39.53 -20.26
C LYS A 270 4.37 -41.05 -20.04
N GLY A 271 3.36 -41.85 -20.38
CA GLY A 271 3.35 -43.31 -20.21
C GLY A 271 2.95 -43.80 -18.81
N ASP A 272 2.45 -42.93 -17.93
CA ASP A 272 2.13 -43.27 -16.54
C ASP A 272 0.62 -43.48 -16.33
N ALA A 273 0.24 -44.51 -15.58
CA ALA A 273 -1.14 -44.74 -15.13
C ALA A 273 -1.50 -43.86 -13.91
N LEU A 274 -2.78 -43.54 -13.73
CA LEU A 274 -3.29 -42.77 -12.59
C LEU A 274 -4.28 -43.61 -11.80
N THR A 275 -3.78 -44.25 -10.74
CA THR A 275 -4.53 -45.18 -9.89
C THR A 275 -4.88 -44.62 -8.50
N ASP A 276 -4.39 -43.41 -8.17
CA ASP A 276 -4.78 -42.64 -7.00
C ASP A 276 -4.86 -41.13 -7.30
N ASP A 277 -5.39 -40.36 -6.36
CA ASP A 277 -5.61 -38.92 -6.44
C ASP A 277 -4.54 -38.08 -5.72
N TRP A 278 -3.54 -38.74 -5.12
CA TRP A 278 -2.40 -38.10 -4.46
C TRP A 278 -1.65 -37.08 -5.35
N PRO A 279 -1.44 -37.34 -6.66
CA PRO A 279 -0.77 -36.41 -7.56
C PRO A 279 -1.42 -35.04 -7.73
N ILE A 280 -2.68 -34.88 -7.36
CA ILE A 280 -3.39 -33.60 -7.46
C ILE A 280 -3.82 -33.04 -6.10
N ALA A 281 -3.77 -33.86 -5.05
CA ALA A 281 -4.24 -33.47 -3.71
C ALA A 281 -3.51 -32.25 -3.12
N TYR A 282 -2.26 -31.98 -3.53
CA TYR A 282 -1.45 -30.86 -3.00
C TYR A 282 -1.89 -29.47 -3.49
N LEU A 283 -2.71 -29.38 -4.54
CA LEU A 283 -3.08 -28.12 -5.18
C LEU A 283 -4.19 -27.34 -4.46
N GLY A 284 -4.72 -27.84 -3.34
CA GLY A 284 -5.72 -27.11 -2.55
C GLY A 284 -7.07 -26.92 -3.25
N HIS A 285 -7.57 -27.98 -3.91
CA HIS A 285 -8.84 -27.96 -4.66
C HIS A 285 -10.09 -27.61 -3.81
N PHE A 286 -11.15 -27.16 -4.48
CA PHE A 286 -12.45 -26.86 -3.86
C PHE A 286 -13.27 -28.11 -3.48
N TRP A 287 -13.02 -29.25 -4.13
CA TRP A 287 -13.71 -30.49 -3.76
C TRP A 287 -13.20 -31.04 -2.43
N ARG A 288 -14.10 -31.60 -1.61
CA ARG A 288 -13.77 -32.25 -0.34
C ARG A 288 -14.71 -33.42 -0.08
N PHE A 289 -14.21 -34.41 0.65
CA PHE A 289 -14.96 -35.60 1.02
C PHE A 289 -14.81 -35.85 2.52
N GLY A 290 -15.93 -36.01 3.21
CA GLY A 290 -16.03 -36.29 4.63
C GLY A 290 -16.49 -37.72 4.92
N ALA A 291 -16.72 -38.01 6.20
CA ALA A 291 -17.23 -39.31 6.65
C ALA A 291 -18.62 -39.62 6.04
N GLU A 292 -19.42 -38.59 5.83
CA GLU A 292 -20.74 -38.63 5.20
C GLU A 292 -20.73 -39.10 3.74
N ASP A 293 -19.59 -38.98 3.05
CA ASP A 293 -19.46 -39.35 1.64
C ASP A 293 -18.97 -40.79 1.44
N PHE A 294 -18.61 -41.50 2.51
CA PHE A 294 -17.96 -42.83 2.42
C PHE A 294 -18.79 -43.84 1.62
N GLU A 295 -20.09 -43.95 1.92
CA GLU A 295 -20.98 -44.88 1.20
C GLU A 295 -21.11 -44.51 -0.28
N ARG A 296 -21.25 -43.21 -0.60
CA ARG A 296 -21.29 -42.72 -1.98
C ARG A 296 -20.00 -43.01 -2.74
N CYS A 297 -18.84 -42.80 -2.13
CA CYS A 297 -17.57 -43.14 -2.75
C CYS A 297 -17.39 -44.66 -2.94
N LEU A 298 -17.94 -45.47 -2.02
CA LEU A 298 -17.89 -46.92 -2.13
C LEU A 298 -18.73 -47.44 -3.32
N GLU A 299 -19.86 -46.79 -3.63
CA GLU A 299 -20.64 -47.07 -4.84
C GLU A 299 -19.81 -46.87 -6.12
N TRP A 300 -18.90 -45.89 -6.15
CA TRP A 300 -17.99 -45.72 -7.29
C TRP A 300 -17.01 -46.89 -7.45
N VAL A 301 -16.56 -47.49 -6.35
CA VAL A 301 -15.71 -48.69 -6.38
C VAL A 301 -16.47 -49.87 -6.99
N ALA A 302 -17.78 -49.96 -6.74
CA ALA A 302 -18.62 -51.00 -7.33
C ALA A 302 -18.97 -50.71 -8.81
N GLY A 303 -19.18 -49.45 -9.18
CA GLY A 303 -19.69 -49.06 -10.49
C GLY A 303 -18.64 -48.69 -11.55
N LYS A 304 -17.41 -48.30 -11.17
CA LYS A 304 -16.35 -47.89 -12.12
C LYS A 304 -15.46 -49.06 -12.53
N HIS A 305 -14.67 -48.86 -13.59
CA HIS A 305 -13.77 -49.87 -14.15
C HIS A 305 -12.35 -49.34 -14.29
N GLY A 306 -11.37 -50.26 -14.41
CA GLY A 306 -9.96 -49.92 -14.63
C GLY A 306 -9.37 -48.98 -13.57
N ASP A 307 -8.57 -48.01 -14.02
CA ASP A 307 -7.89 -47.02 -13.18
C ASP A 307 -8.87 -46.16 -12.36
N ASP A 308 -10.05 -45.86 -12.89
CA ASP A 308 -11.08 -45.09 -12.16
C ASP A 308 -11.59 -45.85 -10.93
N ARG A 309 -11.66 -47.18 -11.01
CA ARG A 309 -12.03 -48.03 -9.86
C ARG A 309 -10.93 -47.99 -8.79
N ALA A 310 -9.66 -47.94 -9.19
CA ALA A 310 -8.53 -47.78 -8.28
C ALA A 310 -8.51 -46.40 -7.60
N VAL A 311 -8.78 -45.33 -8.36
CA VAL A 311 -8.88 -43.95 -7.83
C VAL A 311 -10.04 -43.84 -6.82
N ALA A 312 -11.21 -44.42 -7.13
CA ALA A 312 -12.34 -44.47 -6.20
C ALA A 312 -11.98 -45.20 -4.90
N LEU A 313 -11.27 -46.32 -5.00
CA LEU A 313 -10.80 -47.09 -3.84
C LEU A 313 -9.80 -46.27 -3.00
N SER A 314 -8.87 -45.56 -3.65
CA SER A 314 -7.93 -44.65 -2.98
C SER A 314 -8.67 -43.58 -2.18
N ARG A 315 -9.70 -42.97 -2.76
CA ARG A 315 -10.52 -41.96 -2.08
C ARG A 315 -11.28 -42.54 -0.88
N CYS A 316 -11.87 -43.73 -1.01
CA CYS A 316 -12.54 -44.39 0.11
C CYS A 316 -11.55 -44.74 1.25
N LEU A 317 -10.34 -45.18 0.89
CA LEU A 317 -9.25 -45.44 1.83
C LEU A 317 -8.83 -44.17 2.57
N GLN A 318 -8.74 -43.04 1.88
CA GLN A 318 -8.41 -41.76 2.50
C GLN A 318 -9.49 -41.34 3.50
N ILE A 319 -10.78 -41.40 3.12
CA ILE A 319 -11.91 -41.11 4.01
C ILE A 319 -11.90 -42.05 5.24
N TYR A 320 -11.63 -43.34 5.03
CA TYR A 320 -11.50 -44.33 6.10
C TYR A 320 -10.37 -43.99 7.08
N VAL A 321 -9.21 -43.57 6.58
CA VAL A 321 -8.06 -43.15 7.41
C VAL A 321 -8.37 -41.86 8.17
N ASP A 322 -8.97 -40.87 7.50
CA ASP A 322 -9.30 -39.58 8.09
C ASP A 322 -10.43 -39.68 9.14
N SER A 323 -11.27 -40.72 9.05
CA SER A 323 -12.37 -41.01 9.99
C SER A 323 -11.99 -41.98 11.12
N ASP A 324 -10.70 -42.10 11.43
CA ASP A 324 -10.17 -42.96 12.51
C ASP A 324 -10.45 -44.46 12.35
N ARG A 325 -10.46 -44.93 11.10
CA ARG A 325 -10.46 -46.36 10.72
C ARG A 325 -11.61 -47.21 11.31
N PRO A 326 -12.90 -46.89 11.05
CA PRO A 326 -14.02 -47.66 11.57
C PRO A 326 -14.04 -49.11 11.05
N SER A 327 -14.11 -50.11 11.95
CA SER A 327 -14.04 -51.53 11.57
C SER A 327 -15.13 -51.97 10.58
N ALA A 328 -16.32 -51.36 10.64
CA ALA A 328 -17.42 -51.63 9.71
C ALA A 328 -17.08 -51.24 8.26
N TRP A 329 -16.32 -50.16 8.07
CA TRP A 329 -15.93 -49.67 6.74
C TRP A 329 -14.86 -50.53 6.10
N LEU A 330 -13.96 -51.12 6.91
CA LEU A 330 -12.95 -52.06 6.43
C LEU A 330 -13.58 -53.32 5.80
N ALA A 331 -14.64 -53.85 6.43
CA ALA A 331 -15.37 -54.99 5.88
C ALA A 331 -16.04 -54.63 4.54
N ALA A 332 -16.62 -53.43 4.44
CA ALA A 332 -17.24 -52.93 3.22
C ALA A 332 -16.22 -52.71 2.08
N LEU A 333 -15.04 -52.15 2.39
CA LEU A 333 -13.95 -51.98 1.43
C LEU A 333 -13.46 -53.32 0.86
N ARG A 334 -13.25 -54.33 1.72
CA ARG A 334 -12.84 -55.67 1.30
C ARG A 334 -13.89 -56.35 0.42
N ALA A 335 -15.17 -56.20 0.77
CA ALA A 335 -16.27 -56.71 -0.04
C ALA A 335 -16.32 -56.05 -1.43
N ALA A 336 -16.09 -54.74 -1.52
CA ALA A 336 -16.16 -53.97 -2.76
C ALA A 336 -15.04 -54.28 -3.79
N VAL A 337 -13.98 -54.97 -3.38
CA VAL A 337 -12.84 -55.36 -4.26
C VAL A 337 -12.64 -56.87 -4.37
N ALA A 338 -13.54 -57.68 -3.78
CA ALA A 338 -13.38 -59.12 -3.69
C ALA A 338 -13.33 -59.82 -5.07
N ASP A 339 -13.96 -59.22 -6.07
CA ASP A 339 -13.98 -59.66 -7.47
C ASP A 339 -12.72 -59.27 -8.26
N ALA A 340 -11.86 -58.41 -7.72
CA ALA A 340 -10.68 -57.87 -8.40
C ALA A 340 -9.40 -58.12 -7.59
N PRO A 341 -8.68 -59.24 -7.81
CA PRO A 341 -7.49 -59.62 -7.05
C PRO A 341 -6.40 -58.54 -7.02
N ALA A 342 -6.22 -57.79 -8.10
CA ALA A 342 -5.25 -56.69 -8.17
C ALA A 342 -5.63 -55.50 -7.25
N LEU A 343 -6.91 -55.15 -7.16
CA LEU A 343 -7.41 -54.11 -6.27
C LEU A 343 -7.42 -54.58 -4.81
N ALA A 344 -7.77 -55.84 -4.54
CA ALA A 344 -7.64 -56.45 -3.23
C ALA A 344 -6.17 -56.44 -2.74
N ALA A 345 -5.22 -56.79 -3.60
CA ALA A 345 -3.79 -56.70 -3.29
C ALA A 345 -3.34 -55.25 -3.02
N THR A 346 -3.87 -54.29 -3.78
CA THR A 346 -3.58 -52.86 -3.60
C THR A 346 -4.16 -52.33 -2.28
N LEU A 347 -5.39 -52.74 -1.95
CA LEU A 347 -6.06 -52.43 -0.68
C LEU A 347 -5.25 -52.94 0.50
N GLU A 348 -4.89 -54.23 0.51
CA GLU A 348 -4.09 -54.82 1.59
C GLU A 348 -2.69 -54.20 1.68
N ALA A 349 -2.04 -53.89 0.54
CA ALA A 349 -0.75 -53.20 0.51
C ALA A 349 -0.82 -51.76 1.03
N ARG A 350 -1.99 -51.09 0.96
CA ARG A 350 -2.20 -49.74 1.51
C ARG A 350 -2.68 -49.76 2.96
N LEU A 351 -3.36 -50.84 3.40
CA LEU A 351 -3.75 -51.08 4.79
C LEU A 351 -2.56 -51.49 5.67
N ASP A 352 -1.61 -52.23 5.10
CA ASP A 352 -0.33 -52.63 5.70
C ASP A 352 0.84 -52.28 4.75
N PRO A 353 1.16 -51.00 4.57
CA PRO A 353 2.26 -50.60 3.69
C PRO A 353 3.58 -51.09 4.27
N LYS A 354 4.16 -52.13 3.65
CA LYS A 354 5.51 -52.61 3.98
C LYS A 354 6.50 -51.47 3.78
N PRO A 355 6.99 -50.84 4.85
CA PRO A 355 7.76 -49.62 4.71
C PRO A 355 9.15 -49.99 4.14
N SER A 356 9.57 -49.30 3.08
CA SER A 356 10.94 -49.45 2.57
C SER A 356 11.95 -49.07 3.65
N ALA A 357 13.18 -49.59 3.61
CA ALA A 357 14.19 -49.26 4.63
C ALA A 357 14.41 -47.73 4.79
N ALA A 358 14.28 -46.97 3.70
CA ALA A 358 14.33 -45.51 3.71
C ALA A 358 13.08 -44.87 4.36
N MET A 359 11.88 -45.40 4.10
CA MET A 359 10.64 -44.96 4.74
C MET A 359 10.62 -45.32 6.23
N VAL A 360 11.08 -46.50 6.63
CA VAL A 360 11.21 -46.87 8.06
C VAL A 360 12.11 -45.88 8.79
N LYS A 361 13.24 -45.51 8.17
CA LYS A 361 14.18 -44.54 8.73
C LYS A 361 13.57 -43.14 8.82
N MET A 362 12.97 -42.64 7.73
CA MET A 362 12.37 -41.30 7.70
C MET A 362 11.11 -41.19 8.58
N GLU A 363 10.34 -42.26 8.70
CA GLU A 363 9.16 -42.31 9.56
C GLU A 363 9.55 -42.54 11.03
N ALA A 364 10.65 -43.25 11.33
CA ALA A 364 11.24 -43.29 12.66
C ALA A 364 11.80 -41.91 13.07
N GLU A 365 12.47 -41.19 12.15
CA GLU A 365 12.94 -39.82 12.35
C GLU A 365 11.78 -38.84 12.53
N ASN A 366 10.75 -38.89 11.68
CA ASN A 366 9.55 -38.06 11.82
C ASN A 366 8.73 -38.40 13.08
N ARG A 367 8.57 -39.69 13.44
CA ARG A 367 7.93 -40.07 14.72
C ARG A 367 8.75 -39.61 15.90
N ARG A 368 10.08 -39.69 15.82
CA ARG A 368 10.99 -39.17 16.85
C ARG A 368 10.85 -37.66 16.96
N TRP A 369 10.90 -36.90 15.86
CA TRP A 369 10.73 -35.46 15.85
C TRP A 369 9.34 -35.03 16.29
N LYS A 370 8.27 -35.73 15.87
CA LYS A 370 6.90 -35.46 16.31
C LYS A 370 6.73 -35.75 17.80
N ARG A 371 7.21 -36.89 18.30
CA ARG A 371 7.20 -37.19 19.75
C ARG A 371 8.05 -36.23 20.55
N GLU A 372 9.23 -35.88 20.06
CA GLU A 372 10.09 -34.88 20.69
C GLU A 372 9.44 -33.50 20.66
N SER A 373 8.75 -33.13 19.58
CA SER A 373 8.02 -31.85 19.45
C SER A 373 6.80 -31.82 20.38
N GLU A 374 5.96 -32.85 20.37
CA GLU A 374 4.80 -32.99 21.27
C GLU A 374 5.24 -33.06 22.74
N THR A 375 6.34 -33.76 23.04
CA THR A 375 6.91 -33.81 24.40
C THR A 375 7.49 -32.44 24.79
N ARG A 376 8.18 -31.76 23.87
CA ARG A 376 8.67 -30.39 24.07
C ARG A 376 7.51 -29.43 24.29
N GLU A 377 6.43 -29.51 23.51
CA GLU A 377 5.25 -28.65 23.63
C GLU A 377 4.48 -28.94 24.92
N ARG A 378 4.24 -30.20 25.27
CA ARG A 378 3.63 -30.59 26.56
C ARG A 378 4.48 -30.14 27.73
N LYS A 379 5.81 -30.31 27.65
CA LYS A 379 6.76 -29.84 28.67
C LYS A 379 6.78 -28.31 28.75
N GLN A 380 6.75 -27.59 27.63
CA GLN A 380 6.68 -26.13 27.61
C GLN A 380 5.36 -25.61 28.18
N LYS A 381 4.21 -26.20 27.80
CA LYS A 381 2.88 -25.88 28.35
C LYS A 381 2.82 -26.14 29.86
N LYS A 382 3.35 -27.28 30.32
CA LYS A 382 3.44 -27.61 31.74
C LYS A 382 4.36 -26.65 32.48
N ASN A 383 5.57 -26.41 31.98
CA ASN A 383 6.53 -25.48 32.57
C ASN A 383 5.96 -24.06 32.64
N ARG A 384 5.26 -23.59 31.59
CA ARG A 384 4.56 -22.29 31.58
C ARG A 384 3.47 -22.25 32.64
N SER A 385 2.62 -23.28 32.73
CA SER A 385 1.55 -23.38 33.73
C SER A 385 2.09 -23.41 35.17
N ASP A 386 3.13 -24.21 35.43
CA ASP A 386 3.77 -24.30 36.74
C ASP A 386 4.48 -22.99 37.11
N TRP A 387 5.13 -22.33 36.15
CA TRP A 387 5.75 -21.02 36.33
C TRP A 387 4.70 -19.93 36.64
N VAL A 388 3.59 -19.86 35.89
CA VAL A 388 2.46 -18.95 36.16
C VAL A 388 1.89 -19.20 37.57
N ARG A 389 1.72 -20.47 37.97
CA ARG A 389 1.24 -20.82 39.32
C ARG A 389 2.22 -20.35 40.40
N ALA A 390 3.51 -20.52 40.19
CA ALA A 390 4.55 -20.10 41.13
C ALA A 390 4.60 -18.58 41.30
N LEU A 391 4.47 -17.82 40.20
CA LEU A 391 4.41 -16.35 40.25
C LEU A 391 3.15 -15.85 40.95
N ARG A 392 1.99 -16.46 40.68
CA ARG A 392 0.73 -16.15 41.37
C ARG A 392 0.82 -16.40 42.88
N ALA A 393 1.53 -17.45 43.30
CA ALA A 393 1.73 -17.78 44.70
C ALA A 393 2.72 -16.85 45.42
N ASN A 394 3.71 -16.32 44.69
CA ASN A 394 4.69 -15.38 45.24
C ASN A 394 5.04 -14.25 44.25
N PRO A 395 4.19 -13.21 44.12
CA PRO A 395 4.45 -12.06 43.26
C PRO A 395 5.69 -11.27 43.65
N ASP A 396 6.11 -11.34 44.92
CA ASP A 396 7.28 -10.66 45.46
C ASP A 396 8.58 -11.06 44.74
N ARG A 397 8.62 -12.29 44.19
CA ARG A 397 9.76 -12.76 43.39
C ARG A 397 10.02 -11.92 42.13
N VAL A 398 9.01 -11.21 41.63
CA VAL A 398 9.12 -10.26 40.51
C VAL A 398 9.57 -8.89 40.99
N LEU A 399 9.07 -8.44 42.15
CA LEU A 399 9.34 -7.12 42.69
C LEU A 399 10.72 -7.03 43.37
N HIS A 400 11.06 -8.05 44.15
CA HIS A 400 12.27 -8.17 44.95
C HIS A 400 12.98 -9.51 44.65
N PRO A 401 13.52 -9.70 43.43
CA PRO A 401 14.26 -10.92 43.10
C PRO A 401 15.49 -11.09 43.99
N ALA A 402 15.64 -12.27 44.60
CA ALA A 402 16.74 -12.56 45.52
C ALA A 402 18.09 -12.65 44.79
N GLY A 403 19.12 -12.03 45.36
CA GLY A 403 20.52 -12.18 44.91
C GLY A 403 20.93 -11.33 43.71
N LEU A 404 20.07 -10.42 43.24
CA LEU A 404 20.40 -9.48 42.15
C LEU A 404 20.97 -8.17 42.68
N GLN A 405 21.96 -7.63 41.97
CA GLN A 405 22.48 -6.29 42.22
C GLN A 405 21.54 -5.21 41.62
N PRO A 406 21.58 -3.96 42.11
CA PRO A 406 20.82 -2.86 41.52
C PRO A 406 21.14 -2.70 40.01
N GLY A 407 20.10 -2.72 39.16
CA GLY A 407 20.24 -2.61 37.71
C GLY A 407 20.34 -3.95 36.97
N GLU A 408 20.39 -5.09 37.68
CA GLU A 408 20.17 -6.41 37.12
C GLU A 408 18.68 -6.74 37.09
N PHE A 409 18.26 -7.55 36.11
CA PHE A 409 16.86 -7.96 35.98
C PHE A 409 16.77 -9.50 35.94
N SER A 410 15.73 -10.05 36.56
CA SER A 410 15.54 -11.49 36.73
C SER A 410 14.99 -12.17 35.48
N ASN A 411 15.15 -13.48 35.38
CA ASN A 411 14.55 -14.26 34.30
C ASN A 411 13.00 -14.19 34.33
N ASP A 412 12.39 -14.02 35.51
CA ASP A 412 10.95 -13.81 35.63
C ASP A 412 10.53 -12.47 35.02
N GLN A 413 11.26 -11.38 35.33
CA GLN A 413 11.03 -10.07 34.73
C GLN A 413 11.22 -10.12 33.21
N TYR A 414 12.25 -10.82 32.72
CA TYR A 414 12.49 -11.05 31.29
C TYR A 414 11.31 -11.73 30.59
N HIS A 415 10.85 -12.88 31.11
CA HIS A 415 9.76 -13.62 30.49
C HIS A 415 8.41 -12.91 30.60
N LEU A 416 8.18 -12.13 31.66
CA LEU A 416 7.01 -11.25 31.75
C LEU A 416 7.06 -10.14 30.71
N LEU A 417 8.22 -9.49 30.53
CA LEU A 417 8.43 -8.47 29.50
C LEU A 417 8.14 -9.03 28.10
N LEU A 418 8.67 -10.22 27.77
CA LEU A 418 8.37 -10.91 26.51
C LEU A 418 6.88 -11.24 26.35
N SER A 419 6.19 -11.58 27.44
CA SER A 419 4.75 -11.90 27.41
C SER A 419 3.91 -10.66 27.09
N VAL A 420 4.34 -9.47 27.53
CA VAL A 420 3.71 -8.19 27.16
C VAL A 420 4.08 -7.77 25.74
N MET A 421 5.33 -7.95 25.31
CA MET A 421 5.78 -7.54 23.99
C MET A 421 5.20 -8.39 22.85
N ASN A 422 4.84 -9.65 23.10
CA ASN A 422 4.26 -10.54 22.08
C ASN A 422 2.75 -10.33 21.83
N SER A 423 2.07 -9.50 22.63
CA SER A 423 0.61 -9.30 22.49
C SER A 423 0.23 -8.24 21.45
N ASP A 424 1.15 -7.36 21.02
CA ASP A 424 0.89 -6.33 20.00
C ASP A 424 2.11 -6.12 19.09
N ALA A 425 1.88 -6.06 17.78
CA ALA A 425 2.91 -5.72 16.78
C ALA A 425 3.13 -4.19 16.76
N THR A 426 3.79 -3.65 17.79
CA THR A 426 4.10 -2.21 17.91
C THR A 426 5.59 -1.92 17.71
N THR A 427 5.89 -0.76 17.11
CA THR A 427 7.24 -0.35 16.69
C THR A 427 8.05 0.42 17.74
N SER A 428 7.60 0.53 19.00
CA SER A 428 8.27 1.31 20.06
C SER A 428 9.12 0.43 21.00
N ARG A 429 10.19 0.98 21.60
CA ARG A 429 10.95 0.26 22.65
C ARG A 429 10.28 0.31 24.02
N ALA A 430 9.20 1.08 24.18
CA ALA A 430 8.35 1.11 25.37
C ALA A 430 7.19 0.07 25.37
N ASN A 431 7.26 -0.95 24.49
CA ASN A 431 6.19 -1.96 24.31
C ASN A 431 5.75 -2.68 25.60
N GLY A 432 6.62 -2.77 26.61
CA GLY A 432 6.28 -3.37 27.90
C GLY A 432 5.34 -2.52 28.79
N ALA A 433 5.00 -1.29 28.40
CA ALA A 433 4.25 -0.37 29.23
C ALA A 433 2.79 -0.80 29.48
N ASN A 434 2.21 -1.63 28.61
CA ASN A 434 0.89 -2.22 28.81
C ASN A 434 0.90 -3.39 29.81
N TRP A 435 1.38 -3.13 31.03
CA TRP A 435 1.50 -4.15 32.08
C TRP A 435 0.16 -4.80 32.45
N ARG A 436 -0.98 -4.14 32.19
CA ARG A 436 -2.33 -4.67 32.40
C ARG A 436 -2.62 -5.89 31.51
N ALA A 437 -1.92 -6.05 30.39
CA ALA A 437 -2.01 -7.23 29.53
C ALA A 437 -1.60 -8.54 30.24
N LEU A 438 -0.84 -8.45 31.35
CA LEU A 438 -0.49 -9.61 32.17
C LEU A 438 -1.64 -10.10 33.06
N MET A 439 -2.66 -9.27 33.32
CA MET A 439 -3.73 -9.60 34.28
C MET A 439 -4.50 -10.89 33.94
N PRO A 440 -4.89 -11.18 32.69
CA PRO A 440 -5.63 -12.40 32.36
C PRO A 440 -4.86 -13.69 32.67
N GLU A 441 -3.57 -13.75 32.32
CA GLU A 441 -2.74 -14.95 32.50
C GLU A 441 -2.08 -15.03 33.88
N PHE A 442 -1.63 -13.91 34.45
CA PHE A 442 -0.83 -13.89 35.68
C PHE A 442 -1.58 -13.37 36.91
N GLY A 443 -2.73 -12.73 36.72
CA GLY A 443 -3.45 -12.07 37.79
C GLY A 443 -2.89 -10.69 38.15
N GLU A 444 -3.73 -9.89 38.80
CA GLU A 444 -3.44 -8.51 39.14
C GLU A 444 -2.22 -8.31 40.07
N PRO A 445 -1.97 -9.16 41.10
CA PRO A 445 -0.80 -8.99 41.98
C PRO A 445 0.53 -9.10 41.23
N VAL A 446 0.66 -10.05 40.30
CA VAL A 446 1.88 -10.25 39.50
C VAL A 446 2.06 -9.11 38.51
N ALA A 447 0.98 -8.66 37.87
CA ALA A 447 1.00 -7.54 36.94
C ALA A 447 1.46 -6.24 37.63
N ARG A 448 0.98 -5.97 38.86
CA ARG A 448 1.46 -4.84 39.68
C ARG A 448 2.92 -5.00 40.10
N ALA A 449 3.33 -6.21 40.52
CA ALA A 449 4.72 -6.47 40.87
C ALA A 449 5.68 -6.22 39.68
N PHE A 450 5.29 -6.60 38.47
CA PHE A 450 6.03 -6.28 37.24
C PHE A 450 6.13 -4.77 37.01
N ARG A 451 5.00 -4.05 37.14
CA ARG A 451 4.96 -2.58 37.01
C ARG A 451 5.93 -1.91 37.98
N ASP A 452 5.80 -2.23 39.26
CA ASP A 452 6.58 -1.60 40.33
C ASP A 452 8.06 -1.97 40.23
N ALA A 453 8.38 -3.20 39.81
CA ALA A 453 9.74 -3.64 39.52
C ALA A 453 10.36 -2.83 38.37
N ALA A 454 9.63 -2.63 37.26
CA ALA A 454 10.12 -1.85 36.13
C ALA A 454 10.38 -0.39 36.54
N ILE A 455 9.46 0.21 37.33
CA ILE A 455 9.59 1.57 37.88
C ILE A 455 10.82 1.70 38.79
N ALA A 456 11.11 0.70 39.62
CA ALA A 456 12.32 0.69 40.44
C ALA A 456 13.59 0.49 39.59
N HIS A 457 13.51 -0.35 38.56
CA HIS A 457 14.64 -0.74 37.72
C HIS A 457 15.24 0.44 36.95
N TRP A 458 14.41 1.34 36.40
CA TRP A 458 14.93 2.48 35.63
C TRP A 458 15.72 3.47 36.50
N ARG A 459 15.51 3.52 37.82
CA ARG A 459 16.31 4.35 38.73
C ARG A 459 17.69 3.75 39.05
N ALA A 460 17.82 2.43 38.90
CA ALA A 460 19.01 1.68 39.26
C ALA A 460 19.90 1.39 38.04
N TYR A 461 19.29 1.06 36.90
CA TYR A 461 19.99 0.75 35.66
C TYR A 461 20.57 2.02 35.03
N ARG A 462 21.87 2.07 34.71
CA ARG A 462 22.48 3.23 34.03
C ARG A 462 22.82 2.88 32.58
N PRO A 463 22.07 3.36 31.57
CA PRO A 463 22.47 3.20 30.18
C PRO A 463 23.76 3.98 29.92
N ILE A 464 24.69 3.41 29.15
CA ILE A 464 25.93 4.06 28.71
C ILE A 464 25.64 4.80 27.40
N LEU A 465 25.99 6.07 27.29
CA LEU A 465 25.70 6.88 26.11
C LEU A 465 26.78 6.72 25.04
N ARG A 466 26.49 7.10 23.79
CA ARG A 466 27.49 7.08 22.72
C ARG A 466 28.66 8.03 23.03
N SER A 467 28.37 9.21 23.58
CA SER A 467 29.39 10.16 24.03
C SER A 467 30.33 9.61 25.11
N GLU A 468 29.94 8.54 25.80
CA GLU A 468 30.74 7.86 26.81
C GLU A 468 31.43 6.59 26.29
N GLY A 469 31.37 6.33 24.98
CA GLY A 469 31.94 5.13 24.36
C GLY A 469 31.01 3.89 24.40
N GLY A 470 29.71 4.08 24.64
CA GLY A 470 28.73 2.99 24.64
C GLY A 470 28.49 2.40 23.25
N GLU A 471 28.54 1.07 23.13
CA GLU A 471 28.19 0.36 21.90
C GLU A 471 26.66 0.24 21.78
N THR A 472 26.07 0.93 20.81
CA THR A 472 24.60 0.92 20.58
C THR A 472 24.16 -0.05 19.49
N GLY A 473 25.04 -0.94 19.03
CA GLY A 473 24.74 -1.95 18.00
C GLY A 473 23.79 -3.06 18.47
N SER A 474 23.58 -3.17 19.78
CA SER A 474 22.66 -4.09 20.43
C SER A 474 21.92 -3.38 21.56
N THR A 475 20.64 -3.72 21.76
CA THR A 475 19.81 -3.18 22.86
C THR A 475 19.57 -4.27 23.90
N PRO A 476 20.22 -4.23 25.08
CA PRO A 476 19.99 -5.22 26.13
C PRO A 476 18.54 -5.19 26.63
N PHE A 477 17.95 -6.35 26.93
CA PHE A 477 16.60 -6.41 27.52
C PHE A 477 16.49 -5.67 28.87
N SER A 478 17.58 -5.55 29.63
CA SER A 478 17.61 -4.74 30.85
C SER A 478 17.32 -3.25 30.58
N LEU A 479 17.85 -2.71 29.47
CA LEU A 479 17.53 -1.36 29.02
C LEU A 479 16.06 -1.24 28.60
N VAL A 480 15.55 -2.21 27.83
CA VAL A 480 14.12 -2.24 27.43
C VAL A 480 13.20 -2.26 28.65
N PHE A 481 13.57 -3.03 29.69
CA PHE A 481 12.82 -3.09 30.95
C PHE A 481 12.87 -1.77 31.72
N ALA A 482 14.02 -1.09 31.75
CA ALA A 482 14.14 0.25 32.33
C ALA A 482 13.31 1.29 31.58
N MET A 483 13.39 1.31 30.24
CA MET A 483 12.58 2.22 29.41
C MET A 483 11.08 1.98 29.61
N THR A 484 10.69 0.70 29.74
CA THR A 484 9.31 0.30 30.09
C THR A 484 8.89 0.91 31.43
N GLY A 485 9.71 0.78 32.47
CA GLY A 485 9.42 1.37 33.78
C GLY A 485 9.25 2.88 33.76
N LEU A 486 10.16 3.57 33.06
CA LEU A 486 10.13 5.02 32.91
C LEU A 486 8.89 5.48 32.14
N ALA A 487 8.51 4.76 31.08
CA ALA A 487 7.30 5.04 30.32
C ALA A 487 6.03 4.84 31.15
N ILE A 488 5.97 3.76 31.96
CA ILE A 488 4.81 3.52 32.84
C ILE A 488 4.67 4.64 33.87
N GLU A 489 5.76 4.99 34.58
CA GLU A 489 5.71 6.02 35.61
C GLU A 489 5.29 7.37 35.03
N ALA A 490 5.83 7.74 33.88
CA ALA A 490 5.51 9.00 33.22
C ALA A 490 4.09 9.05 32.61
N ALA A 491 3.48 7.89 32.34
CA ALA A 491 2.11 7.78 31.85
C ALA A 491 1.10 7.78 33.00
N GLU A 492 1.38 7.09 34.11
CA GLU A 492 0.47 6.96 35.25
C GLU A 492 0.56 8.13 36.24
N ASP A 493 1.72 8.78 36.40
CA ASP A 493 1.88 9.97 37.25
C ASP A 493 1.89 11.26 36.42
N SER A 494 0.76 11.98 36.41
CA SER A 494 0.65 13.29 35.75
C SER A 494 1.62 14.35 36.31
N ALA A 495 2.11 14.19 37.54
CA ALA A 495 3.09 15.04 38.19
C ALA A 495 4.53 14.48 38.13
N PHE A 496 4.76 13.39 37.38
CA PHE A 496 6.05 12.70 37.23
C PHE A 496 7.23 13.67 37.11
N ALA A 497 7.19 14.56 36.11
CA ALA A 497 8.28 15.49 35.83
C ALA A 497 8.56 16.48 36.98
N LYS A 498 7.58 16.77 37.85
CA LYS A 498 7.74 17.70 38.99
C LYS A 498 8.25 17.01 40.26
N ARG A 499 8.17 15.67 40.33
CA ARG A 499 8.55 14.88 41.51
C ARG A 499 9.98 14.38 41.49
N LEU A 500 10.59 14.33 40.30
CA LEU A 500 11.99 13.92 40.18
C LEU A 500 12.92 14.92 40.86
N THR A 501 13.98 14.43 41.48
CA THR A 501 15.12 15.25 41.88
C THR A 501 15.98 15.61 40.66
N GLU A 502 16.85 16.62 40.76
CA GLU A 502 17.79 16.93 39.68
C GLU A 502 18.67 15.73 39.29
N LYS A 503 19.04 14.88 40.26
CA LYS A 503 19.83 13.67 40.03
C LYS A 503 19.04 12.63 39.23
N GLU A 504 17.78 12.41 39.57
CA GLU A 504 16.90 11.50 38.84
C GLU A 504 16.56 12.04 37.46
N ALA A 505 16.37 13.36 37.30
CA ALA A 505 16.17 13.98 36.00
C ALA A 505 17.40 13.78 35.09
N ARG A 506 18.62 14.06 35.60
CA ARG A 506 19.88 13.76 34.87
C ARG A 506 19.97 12.30 34.45
N HIS A 507 19.51 11.40 35.31
CA HIS A 507 19.50 9.97 35.02
C HIS A 507 18.47 9.62 33.93
N ALA A 508 17.24 10.12 34.03
CA ALA A 508 16.17 9.89 33.06
C ALA A 508 16.53 10.41 31.66
N PHE A 509 17.20 11.56 31.53
CA PHE A 509 17.63 12.07 30.22
C PHE A 509 18.58 11.14 29.46
N ARG A 510 19.27 10.21 30.15
CA ARG A 510 20.15 9.23 29.51
C ARG A 510 19.40 8.20 28.68
N TYR A 511 18.08 8.09 28.84
CA TYR A 511 17.24 7.16 28.08
C TYR A 511 16.66 7.76 26.81
N VAL A 512 16.78 9.07 26.61
CA VAL A 512 16.11 9.80 25.52
C VAL A 512 16.54 9.29 24.15
N THR A 513 17.84 9.07 23.95
CA THR A 513 18.41 8.65 22.66
C THR A 513 18.35 7.13 22.41
N TRP A 514 17.76 6.37 23.34
CA TRP A 514 17.59 4.93 23.21
C TRP A 514 16.23 4.53 22.63
N GLU A 515 15.32 5.46 22.39
CA GLU A 515 14.08 5.17 21.66
C GLU A 515 14.38 4.89 20.17
N LEU A 516 13.56 4.04 19.54
CA LEU A 516 13.85 3.56 18.16
C LEU A 516 13.38 4.55 17.09
N ASN A 517 12.28 5.25 17.35
CA ASN A 517 11.58 6.06 16.37
C ASN A 517 11.32 7.46 16.93
N GLY A 518 12.37 8.26 17.12
CA GLY A 518 12.28 9.60 17.69
C GLY A 518 12.51 9.61 19.20
N PHE A 519 11.76 10.46 19.90
CA PHE A 519 11.91 10.61 21.35
C PHE A 519 10.78 9.98 22.15
N PRO A 520 11.05 9.55 23.40
CA PRO A 520 9.99 9.11 24.31
C PRO A 520 8.95 10.20 24.56
N ALA A 521 7.67 9.82 24.67
CA ALA A 521 6.55 10.77 24.88
C ALA A 521 6.65 11.61 26.18
N TRP A 522 7.50 11.21 27.13
CA TRP A 522 7.75 11.96 28.37
C TRP A 522 8.86 13.00 28.25
N PHE A 523 9.65 13.00 27.17
CA PHE A 523 10.85 13.82 27.01
C PHE A 523 10.54 15.32 27.12
N GLU A 524 9.57 15.83 26.35
CA GLU A 524 9.23 17.26 26.36
C GLU A 524 8.75 17.74 27.74
N ARG A 525 7.90 16.95 28.41
CA ARG A 525 7.40 17.27 29.76
C ARG A 525 8.53 17.35 30.77
N LEU A 526 9.50 16.42 30.70
CA LEU A 526 10.67 16.42 31.57
C LEU A 526 11.61 17.59 31.26
N TYR A 527 11.82 17.88 29.97
CA TYR A 527 12.63 19.01 29.51
C TYR A 527 12.10 20.33 30.06
N ARG A 528 10.79 20.58 29.95
CA ARG A 528 10.15 21.80 30.47
C ARG A 528 10.25 21.94 31.99
N ALA A 529 10.36 20.83 32.74
CA ALA A 529 10.56 20.85 34.19
C ALA A 529 12.03 21.10 34.59
N PHE A 530 12.99 20.60 33.80
CA PHE A 530 14.43 20.74 34.06
C PHE A 530 15.19 21.27 32.82
N PRO A 531 14.90 22.49 32.33
CA PRO A 531 15.40 22.96 31.04
C PRO A 531 16.92 22.98 30.95
N LYS A 532 17.61 23.45 32.00
CA LYS A 532 19.09 23.47 32.02
C LYS A 532 19.71 22.07 31.94
N ILE A 533 19.11 21.09 32.63
CA ILE A 533 19.61 19.71 32.65
C ILE A 533 19.30 19.02 31.33
N GLY A 534 18.08 19.20 30.82
CA GLY A 534 17.65 18.65 29.53
C GLY A 534 18.49 19.19 28.38
N PHE A 535 18.71 20.52 28.34
CA PHE A 535 19.59 21.14 27.35
C PHE A 535 21.00 20.58 27.41
N GLN A 536 21.60 20.47 28.61
CA GLN A 536 22.93 19.91 28.78
C GLN A 536 23.02 18.47 28.24
N ALA A 537 22.01 17.63 28.50
CA ALA A 537 21.97 16.25 28.02
C ALA A 537 21.89 16.17 26.49
N VAL A 538 21.00 16.97 25.87
CA VAL A 538 20.87 17.05 24.42
C VAL A 538 22.15 17.59 23.78
N ALA A 539 22.69 18.70 24.31
CA ALA A 539 23.89 19.34 23.78
C ALA A 539 25.10 18.40 23.80
N THR A 540 25.24 17.58 24.84
CA THR A 540 26.34 16.61 24.96
C THR A 540 26.31 15.59 23.83
N GLU A 541 25.15 14.96 23.59
CA GLU A 541 25.00 13.97 22.52
C GLU A 541 25.01 14.60 21.12
N LEU A 542 24.49 15.83 20.98
CA LEU A 542 24.47 16.57 19.73
C LEU A 542 25.87 16.97 19.28
N VAL A 543 26.70 17.53 20.17
CA VAL A 543 28.10 17.86 19.86
C VAL A 543 28.87 16.58 19.51
N TRP A 544 28.66 15.49 20.26
CA TRP A 544 29.27 14.21 19.95
C TRP A 544 28.87 13.71 18.55
N GLU A 545 27.59 13.77 18.17
CA GLU A 545 27.16 13.37 16.81
C GLU A 545 27.80 14.25 15.73
N LEU A 546 27.86 15.57 15.93
CA LEU A 546 28.50 16.50 14.99
C LEU A 546 29.98 16.19 14.78
N GLU A 547 30.72 15.84 15.84
CA GLU A 547 32.13 15.44 15.77
C GLU A 547 32.34 14.11 15.01
N HIS A 548 31.34 13.24 14.99
CA HIS A 548 31.46 11.87 14.45
C HIS A 548 30.67 11.67 13.13
N SER A 549 30.03 12.71 12.59
CA SER A 549 29.33 12.70 11.29
C SER A 549 30.28 12.80 10.09
N VAL A 550 31.18 11.83 9.96
CA VAL A 550 32.25 11.77 8.93
C VAL A 550 32.01 10.73 7.82
N GLY A 551 31.10 9.77 8.01
CA GLY A 551 30.81 8.70 7.05
C GLY A 551 29.78 9.07 5.97
N GLU A 552 29.59 8.21 4.97
CA GLU A 552 28.57 8.37 3.91
C GLU A 552 27.13 8.26 4.45
N HIS A 553 26.92 7.41 5.46
CA HIS A 553 25.62 7.24 6.10
C HIS A 553 25.52 8.09 7.37
N PRO A 554 24.39 8.81 7.58
CA PRO A 554 24.17 9.52 8.84
C PRO A 554 24.02 8.54 10.00
N LEU A 555 24.37 8.99 11.20
CA LEU A 555 24.32 8.16 12.42
C LEU A 555 22.90 7.84 12.89
N HIS A 556 21.89 8.57 12.38
CA HIS A 556 20.47 8.50 12.77
C HIS A 556 20.31 8.43 14.29
N TYR A 557 20.97 9.36 14.99
CA TYR A 557 21.03 9.37 16.44
C TYR A 557 20.16 10.50 17.01
N ILE A 558 20.73 11.61 17.50
CA ILE A 558 19.95 12.69 18.11
C ILE A 558 19.56 13.77 17.11
N LEU A 559 20.40 14.06 16.12
CA LEU A 559 20.18 15.16 15.17
C LEU A 559 18.96 14.95 14.27
N HIS A 560 18.81 13.73 13.74
CA HIS A 560 17.62 13.30 12.98
C HIS A 560 16.35 13.46 13.83
N ASP A 561 16.40 13.00 15.07
CA ASP A 561 15.23 12.99 15.95
C ASP A 561 14.86 14.39 16.43
N ILE A 562 15.83 15.28 16.65
CA ILE A 562 15.59 16.70 16.91
C ILE A 562 14.81 17.32 15.75
N LEU A 563 15.22 17.07 14.51
CA LEU A 563 14.55 17.67 13.34
C LEU A 563 13.08 17.28 13.25
N TYR A 564 12.77 15.98 13.32
CA TYR A 564 11.43 15.46 13.02
C TYR A 564 10.53 15.26 14.23
N HIS A 565 11.10 15.01 15.41
CA HIS A 565 10.35 14.62 16.61
C HIS A 565 10.43 15.64 17.76
N ALA A 566 11.27 16.68 17.66
CA ALA A 566 11.33 17.76 18.65
C ALA A 566 11.44 19.18 18.02
N PRO A 567 10.49 19.61 17.15
CA PRO A 567 10.49 20.96 16.58
C PRO A 567 10.46 22.08 17.64
N TRP A 568 9.87 21.82 18.80
CA TRP A 568 9.86 22.75 19.94
C TRP A 568 11.26 23.05 20.52
N LEU A 569 12.26 22.23 20.21
CA LEU A 569 13.63 22.36 20.71
C LEU A 569 14.54 23.15 19.75
N HIS A 570 14.13 23.35 18.49
CA HIS A 570 14.96 23.96 17.44
C HIS A 570 15.53 25.32 17.85
N GLY A 571 14.72 26.17 18.51
CA GLY A 571 15.15 27.47 18.98
C GLY A 571 16.28 27.43 20.01
N GLU A 572 16.33 26.42 20.88
CA GLU A 572 17.36 26.30 21.92
C GLU A 572 18.66 25.69 21.40
N VAL A 573 18.58 24.70 20.48
CA VAL A 573 19.77 24.05 19.92
C VAL A 573 20.39 24.81 18.75
N ALA A 574 19.65 25.69 18.09
CA ALA A 574 20.14 26.43 16.93
C ALA A 574 21.40 27.27 17.19
N PRO A 575 21.55 28.02 18.31
CA PRO A 575 22.79 28.70 18.63
C PRO A 575 24.00 27.77 18.73
N LEU A 576 23.84 26.59 19.34
CA LEU A 576 24.91 25.60 19.46
C LEU A 576 25.33 25.05 18.09
N ILE A 577 24.37 24.70 17.24
CA ILE A 577 24.62 24.23 15.87
C ILE A 577 25.32 25.34 15.06
N LEU A 578 24.85 26.58 15.20
CA LEU A 578 25.41 27.74 14.50
C LEU A 578 26.88 27.97 14.90
N ASP A 579 27.17 28.04 16.19
CA ASP A 579 28.53 28.22 16.70
C ASP A 579 29.46 27.09 16.23
N TRP A 580 28.95 25.85 16.20
CA TRP A 580 29.71 24.70 15.72
C TRP A 580 30.04 24.81 14.22
N LEU A 581 29.06 25.18 13.38
CA LEU A 581 29.23 25.35 11.92
C LEU A 581 30.08 26.56 11.53
N VAL A 582 30.23 27.55 12.42
CA VAL A 582 31.19 28.65 12.24
C VAL A 582 32.62 28.14 12.35
N ALA A 583 32.88 27.20 13.27
CA ALA A 583 34.21 26.68 13.57
C ALA A 583 34.59 25.43 12.77
N HIS A 584 33.62 24.65 12.29
CA HIS A 584 33.83 23.34 11.67
C HIS A 584 32.97 23.14 10.41
N ASP A 585 33.19 22.03 9.73
CA ASP A 585 32.40 21.56 8.58
C ASP A 585 31.76 20.19 8.90
N VAL A 586 30.49 20.02 8.54
CA VAL A 586 29.80 18.71 8.61
C VAL A 586 29.95 18.03 7.26
N LEU A 587 30.80 17.00 7.18
CA LEU A 587 31.10 16.34 5.90
C LEU A 587 29.93 15.46 5.40
N ASN A 588 29.21 14.81 6.32
CA ASN A 588 28.04 14.00 5.95
C ASN A 588 26.88 14.89 5.47
N ALA A 589 26.43 14.65 4.23
CA ALA A 589 25.42 15.48 3.56
C ALA A 589 24.04 15.49 4.24
N ASP A 590 23.63 14.38 4.86
CA ASP A 590 22.36 14.29 5.60
C ASP A 590 22.43 14.99 6.96
N SER A 591 23.55 14.85 7.66
CA SER A 591 23.80 15.56 8.92
C SER A 591 23.83 17.07 8.70
N LEU A 592 24.49 17.53 7.64
CA LEU A 592 24.45 18.94 7.24
C LEU A 592 23.01 19.37 6.93
N ARG A 593 22.27 18.58 6.14
CA ARG A 593 20.85 18.84 5.83
C ARG A 593 20.01 19.00 7.11
N TYR A 594 20.20 18.13 8.10
CA TYR A 594 19.49 18.25 9.38
C TYR A 594 19.83 19.54 10.11
N CYS A 595 21.12 19.90 10.21
CA CYS A 595 21.57 21.13 10.84
C CYS A 595 20.95 22.37 10.18
N LEU A 596 21.02 22.46 8.85
CA LEU A 596 20.50 23.62 8.11
C LEU A 596 18.99 23.74 8.24
N ASN A 597 18.26 22.62 8.22
CA ASN A 597 16.81 22.62 8.42
C ASN A 597 16.41 23.07 9.84
N ILE A 598 17.15 22.64 10.87
CA ILE A 598 16.93 23.11 12.25
C ILE A 598 17.19 24.62 12.35
N LEU A 599 18.28 25.13 11.74
CA LEU A 599 18.57 26.56 11.72
C LEU A 599 17.47 27.35 11.00
N ALA A 600 17.00 26.87 9.85
CA ALA A 600 15.95 27.53 9.05
C ALA A 600 14.57 27.56 9.74
N ALA A 601 14.29 26.58 10.61
CA ALA A 601 13.06 26.51 11.39
C ALA A 601 13.15 27.22 12.76
N SER A 602 14.34 27.69 13.14
CA SER A 602 14.59 28.33 14.43
C SER A 602 14.41 29.85 14.38
N SER A 603 14.24 30.47 15.54
CA SER A 603 14.28 31.93 15.72
C SER A 603 15.72 32.48 15.86
N ALA A 604 16.74 31.73 15.41
CA ALA A 604 18.12 32.22 15.41
C ALA A 604 18.23 33.51 14.59
N ALA A 605 19.11 34.43 15.00
CA ALA A 605 19.25 35.75 14.38
C ALA A 605 19.43 35.62 12.85
N PRO A 606 18.43 35.96 12.03
CA PRO A 606 18.45 35.65 10.59
C PRO A 606 19.66 36.26 9.88
N GLY A 607 20.12 37.44 10.34
CA GLY A 607 21.32 38.09 9.81
C GLY A 607 22.61 37.27 10.02
N VAL A 608 22.78 36.61 11.18
CA VAL A 608 23.99 35.81 11.47
C VAL A 608 23.98 34.52 10.64
N VAL A 609 22.83 33.84 10.60
CA VAL A 609 22.66 32.62 9.79
C VAL A 609 22.84 32.93 8.31
N GLY A 610 22.26 34.05 7.82
CA GLY A 610 22.43 34.52 6.45
C GLY A 610 23.89 34.86 6.10
N ALA A 611 24.63 35.49 7.02
CA ALA A 611 26.05 35.78 6.81
C ALA A 611 26.91 34.51 6.74
N LEU A 612 26.63 33.51 7.60
CA LEU A 612 27.30 32.21 7.54
C LEU A 612 26.96 31.49 6.24
N ALA A 613 25.68 31.47 5.85
CA ALA A 613 25.24 30.82 4.62
C ALA A 613 25.88 31.45 3.39
N ALA A 614 25.94 32.79 3.31
CA ALA A 614 26.65 33.50 2.25
C ALA A 614 28.13 33.11 2.19
N LYS A 615 28.83 33.15 3.34
CA LYS A 615 30.24 32.77 3.44
C LYS A 615 30.48 31.35 2.92
N LYS A 616 29.74 30.37 3.43
CA LYS A 616 29.89 28.95 3.08
C LYS A 616 29.41 28.63 1.66
N ALA A 617 28.41 29.35 1.13
CA ALA A 617 27.97 29.22 -0.26
C ALA A 617 29.02 29.69 -1.27
N THR A 618 29.85 30.67 -0.88
CA THR A 618 30.94 31.23 -1.71
C THR A 618 32.30 30.58 -1.46
N ASP A 619 32.41 29.67 -0.49
CA ASP A 619 33.65 28.96 -0.20
C ASP A 619 33.93 27.89 -1.27
N ALA A 620 35.15 27.86 -1.79
CA ALA A 620 35.57 26.93 -2.83
C ALA A 620 36.05 25.57 -2.27
N LEU A 621 36.26 25.44 -0.95
CA LEU A 621 36.82 24.24 -0.35
C LEU A 621 35.87 23.03 -0.36
N LEU A 622 34.56 23.26 -0.28
CA LEU A 622 33.54 22.21 -0.16
C LEU A 622 32.43 22.39 -1.19
N GLU A 623 32.79 22.20 -2.46
CA GLU A 623 31.91 22.44 -3.62
C GLU A 623 30.56 21.71 -3.53
N ASP A 624 30.57 20.43 -3.13
CA ASP A 624 29.36 19.59 -3.01
C ASP A 624 28.34 20.08 -1.97
N GLN A 625 28.76 20.93 -1.03
CA GLN A 625 27.90 21.46 0.02
C GLN A 625 27.25 22.79 -0.37
N ARG A 626 27.84 23.51 -1.33
CA ARG A 626 27.42 24.87 -1.74
C ARG A 626 25.94 24.96 -2.13
N PRO A 627 25.33 23.99 -2.86
CA PRO A 627 23.90 24.07 -3.18
C PRO A 627 23.00 24.19 -1.94
N ARG A 628 23.34 23.49 -0.85
CA ARG A 628 22.59 23.53 0.41
C ARG A 628 22.76 24.86 1.16
N TRP A 629 23.95 25.44 1.08
CA TRP A 629 24.22 26.76 1.66
C TRP A 629 23.52 27.88 0.88
N PHE A 630 23.50 27.81 -0.46
CA PHE A 630 22.69 28.71 -1.28
C PHE A 630 21.20 28.58 -0.96
N ALA A 631 20.69 27.35 -0.78
CA ALA A 631 19.31 27.12 -0.39
C ALA A 631 18.96 27.82 0.94
N LEU A 632 19.80 27.66 1.98
CA LEU A 632 19.61 28.37 3.25
C LEU A 632 19.71 29.89 3.09
N TRP A 633 20.65 30.38 2.27
CA TRP A 633 20.84 31.80 2.04
C TRP A 633 19.64 32.43 1.33
N VAL A 634 19.13 31.82 0.25
CA VAL A 634 17.90 32.24 -0.44
C VAL A 634 16.69 32.20 0.49
N ASN A 635 16.64 31.21 1.39
CA ASN A 635 15.55 31.09 2.34
C ASN A 635 15.47 32.27 3.34
N ILE A 636 16.62 32.90 3.64
CA ILE A 636 16.76 33.97 4.65
C ILE A 636 16.85 35.36 4.01
N ASN A 637 17.64 35.52 2.95
CA ASN A 637 17.90 36.78 2.28
C ASN A 637 17.95 36.56 0.75
N PRO A 638 16.77 36.38 0.12
CA PRO A 638 16.68 36.12 -1.32
C PRO A 638 17.21 37.27 -2.18
N GLU A 639 17.05 38.52 -1.73
CA GLU A 639 17.48 39.72 -2.45
C GLU A 639 18.98 39.70 -2.78
N ALA A 640 19.81 39.28 -1.82
CA ALA A 640 21.26 39.13 -2.03
C ALA A 640 21.64 37.76 -2.62
N ALA A 641 20.92 36.70 -2.24
CA ALA A 641 21.31 35.33 -2.57
C ALA A 641 20.98 34.93 -4.01
N ILE A 642 19.82 35.34 -4.54
CA ILE A 642 19.39 34.95 -5.89
C ILE A 642 20.34 35.50 -6.97
N PRO A 643 20.73 36.79 -6.96
CA PRO A 643 21.73 37.29 -7.91
C PRO A 643 23.08 36.56 -7.81
N ALA A 644 23.52 36.22 -6.60
CA ALA A 644 24.76 35.48 -6.40
C ALA A 644 24.66 34.04 -6.93
N LEU A 645 23.50 33.40 -6.79
CA LEU A 645 23.22 32.07 -7.34
C LEU A 645 23.23 32.09 -8.87
N GLU A 646 22.58 33.08 -9.49
CA GLU A 646 22.58 33.26 -10.94
C GLU A 646 24.00 33.41 -11.48
N GLN A 647 24.78 34.32 -10.90
CA GLN A 647 26.18 34.53 -11.29
C GLN A 647 27.02 33.26 -11.13
N HIS A 648 26.77 32.47 -10.09
CA HIS A 648 27.48 31.22 -9.86
C HIS A 648 27.12 30.15 -10.90
N LEU A 649 25.83 29.97 -11.18
CA LEU A 649 25.35 29.00 -12.17
C LEU A 649 25.82 29.35 -13.59
N ASP A 650 25.90 30.63 -13.94
CA ASP A 650 26.41 31.12 -15.22
C ASP A 650 27.92 30.85 -15.41
N ALA A 651 28.68 30.76 -14.32
CA ALA A 651 30.11 30.50 -14.34
C ALA A 651 30.46 29.00 -14.45
N LEU A 652 29.49 28.11 -14.22
CA LEU A 652 29.70 26.65 -14.26
C LEU A 652 29.52 26.09 -15.67
N ALA A 653 30.12 24.93 -15.93
CA ALA A 653 29.83 24.19 -17.15
C ALA A 653 28.36 23.71 -17.14
N PRO A 654 27.68 23.58 -18.31
CA PRO A 654 26.24 23.30 -18.36
C PRO A 654 25.78 22.07 -17.55
N ALA A 655 26.57 20.99 -17.54
CA ALA A 655 26.23 19.77 -16.79
C ALA A 655 26.36 19.96 -15.27
N ASP A 656 27.40 20.68 -14.83
CA ASP A 656 27.65 20.97 -13.42
C ASP A 656 26.61 21.98 -12.90
N ALA A 657 26.27 22.99 -13.70
CA ALA A 657 25.20 23.94 -13.39
C ALA A 657 23.84 23.24 -13.24
N SER A 658 23.52 22.28 -14.10
CA SER A 658 22.30 21.47 -13.97
C SER A 658 22.29 20.63 -12.69
N THR A 659 23.39 19.94 -12.39
CA THR A 659 23.51 19.15 -11.17
C THR A 659 23.40 20.02 -9.91
N PHE A 660 24.06 21.18 -9.92
CA PHE A 660 24.01 22.16 -8.86
C PHE A 660 22.58 22.68 -8.63
N ALA A 661 21.88 23.08 -9.70
CA ALA A 661 20.51 23.56 -9.64
C ALA A 661 19.55 22.49 -9.08
N GLN A 662 19.72 21.23 -9.48
CA GLN A 662 18.93 20.11 -8.96
C GLN A 662 19.17 19.89 -7.45
N LEU A 663 20.42 19.90 -7.00
CA LEU A 663 20.75 19.80 -5.57
C LEU A 663 20.22 21.00 -4.78
N PHE A 664 20.34 22.20 -5.34
CA PHE A 664 19.86 23.45 -4.74
C PHE A 664 18.35 23.44 -4.55
N ILE A 665 17.56 23.13 -5.59
CA ILE A 665 16.09 23.21 -5.49
C ILE A 665 15.54 22.16 -4.53
N VAL A 666 16.14 20.96 -4.51
CA VAL A 666 15.79 19.90 -3.56
C VAL A 666 16.13 20.34 -2.13
N ALA A 667 17.25 21.02 -1.92
CA ALA A 667 17.61 21.56 -0.61
C ALA A 667 16.70 22.73 -0.18
N LEU A 668 16.32 23.63 -1.10
CA LEU A 668 15.48 24.80 -0.83
C LEU A 668 14.08 24.39 -0.35
N LEU A 669 13.48 23.40 -1.00
CA LEU A 669 12.17 22.88 -0.59
C LEU A 669 12.26 21.92 0.59
N GLY A 670 13.39 21.24 0.75
CA GLY A 670 13.63 20.22 1.77
C GLY A 670 12.70 19.01 1.65
N ASP A 671 12.62 18.19 2.69
CA ASP A 671 11.81 16.97 2.67
C ASP A 671 10.30 17.25 2.87
N ARG A 672 9.48 16.48 2.14
CA ARG A 672 8.01 16.46 2.21
C ARG A 672 7.45 16.20 3.61
N HIS A 673 8.28 15.73 4.54
CA HIS A 673 7.91 15.37 5.92
C HIS A 673 8.08 16.50 6.94
N GLY A 674 8.02 17.77 6.49
CA GLY A 674 7.58 18.91 7.31
C GLY A 674 8.25 19.08 8.67
N ALA A 675 9.35 19.82 8.71
CA ALA A 675 9.86 20.39 9.97
C ALA A 675 9.47 21.87 10.05
N GLY A 676 8.33 22.15 10.71
CA GLY A 676 7.97 23.45 11.30
C GLY A 676 7.84 24.66 10.37
N THR A 677 7.48 25.80 10.96
CA THR A 677 7.46 27.13 10.33
C THR A 677 8.86 27.51 9.87
N ARG A 678 9.24 27.09 8.66
CA ARG A 678 10.44 27.61 8.01
C ARG A 678 10.24 29.10 7.74
N ILE A 679 11.23 29.90 8.09
CA ILE A 679 11.39 31.22 7.46
C ILE A 679 11.40 30.92 5.95
N SER A 680 10.66 31.67 5.15
CA SER A 680 10.62 31.47 3.69
C SER A 680 10.53 32.83 3.02
N ALA A 681 11.56 33.66 3.22
CA ALA A 681 11.57 35.05 2.75
C ALA A 681 11.38 35.17 1.23
N TYR A 682 11.80 34.14 0.48
CA TYR A 682 11.63 34.05 -0.97
C TYR A 682 10.18 33.84 -1.42
N ARG A 683 9.21 33.58 -0.52
CA ARG A 683 7.78 33.35 -0.87
C ARG A 683 7.03 34.66 -1.12
N ASN A 684 7.57 35.46 -2.05
CA ASN A 684 6.91 36.63 -2.61
C ASN A 684 6.89 36.52 -4.14
N ALA A 685 6.06 37.32 -4.80
CA ALA A 685 5.82 37.19 -6.23
C ALA A 685 7.08 37.37 -7.08
N ALA A 686 7.95 38.33 -6.72
CA ALA A 686 9.16 38.66 -7.47
C ALA A 686 10.19 37.53 -7.40
N ASP A 687 10.51 37.05 -6.20
CA ASP A 687 11.53 36.02 -5.99
C ASP A 687 11.07 34.66 -6.50
N LEU A 688 9.80 34.29 -6.30
CA LEU A 688 9.25 33.04 -6.85
C LEU A 688 9.28 33.02 -8.38
N LYS A 689 8.90 34.13 -9.04
CA LYS A 689 9.02 34.25 -10.51
C LYS A 689 10.46 34.05 -10.95
N ARG A 690 11.40 34.74 -10.30
CA ARG A 690 12.83 34.71 -10.66
C ARG A 690 13.43 33.32 -10.48
N LEU A 691 13.18 32.67 -9.33
CA LEU A 691 13.61 31.31 -9.07
C LEU A 691 12.97 30.32 -10.03
N TYR A 692 11.68 30.46 -10.35
CA TYR A 692 11.00 29.57 -11.29
C TYR A 692 11.64 29.62 -12.68
N ILE A 693 11.92 30.83 -13.19
CA ILE A 693 12.61 31.01 -14.48
C ILE A 693 14.02 30.41 -14.41
N LEU A 694 14.77 30.73 -13.35
CA LEU A 694 16.13 30.23 -13.17
C LEU A 694 16.18 28.71 -13.16
N MET A 695 15.29 28.05 -12.40
CA MET A 695 15.25 26.59 -12.32
C MET A 695 14.83 25.95 -13.64
N ASN A 696 13.96 26.57 -14.44
CA ASN A 696 13.60 26.06 -15.77
C ASN A 696 14.78 26.04 -16.76
N LEU A 697 15.79 26.91 -16.59
CA LEU A 697 16.98 26.91 -17.45
C LEU A 697 17.83 25.63 -17.28
N TYR A 698 17.92 25.14 -16.03
CA TYR A 698 18.80 24.05 -15.63
C TYR A 698 18.07 22.72 -15.35
N VAL A 699 16.77 22.78 -15.08
CA VAL A 699 15.85 21.65 -14.83
C VAL A 699 14.76 21.70 -15.91
N ARG A 700 15.11 21.30 -17.13
CA ARG A 700 14.27 21.55 -18.32
C ARG A 700 13.03 20.69 -18.36
N THR A 701 11.87 21.32 -18.60
CA THR A 701 10.57 20.64 -18.74
C THR A 701 10.53 19.60 -19.86
N GLY A 702 11.28 19.81 -20.95
CA GLY A 702 11.37 18.87 -22.07
C GLY A 702 12.12 17.58 -21.74
N GLU A 703 12.85 17.55 -20.62
CA GLU A 703 13.64 16.41 -20.14
C GLU A 703 13.03 15.79 -18.87
N ASP A 704 11.77 16.12 -18.54
CA ASP A 704 11.11 15.58 -17.36
C ASP A 704 10.81 14.10 -17.51
N ILE A 705 10.94 13.37 -16.40
CA ILE A 705 10.75 11.93 -16.36
C ILE A 705 9.29 11.62 -16.05
N ASP A 706 8.59 11.01 -17.01
CA ASP A 706 7.23 10.51 -16.82
C ASP A 706 7.23 9.12 -16.15
N ARG A 707 6.82 9.10 -14.88
CA ARG A 707 6.70 7.89 -14.05
C ARG A 707 5.25 7.40 -13.92
N ILE A 708 4.26 8.08 -14.52
CA ILE A 708 2.84 7.77 -14.35
C ILE A 708 2.55 6.36 -14.87
N GLY A 709 1.93 5.52 -14.04
CA GLY A 709 1.52 4.15 -14.39
C GLY A 709 2.64 3.11 -14.45
N ARG A 710 3.89 3.44 -14.04
CA ARG A 710 5.06 2.56 -14.19
C ARG A 710 5.45 1.75 -12.93
N GLY A 711 4.54 1.57 -11.97
CA GLY A 711 4.75 0.74 -10.77
C GLY A 711 5.52 1.42 -9.63
N ALA A 712 5.97 0.63 -8.65
CA ALA A 712 6.71 1.12 -7.48
C ALA A 712 8.13 1.56 -7.88
N TYR A 713 8.46 2.82 -7.56
CA TYR A 713 9.72 3.44 -7.96
C TYR A 713 10.28 4.30 -6.81
N SER A 714 11.61 4.37 -6.73
CA SER A 714 12.35 5.22 -5.79
C SER A 714 12.78 6.51 -6.49
N PRO A 715 12.26 7.70 -6.12
CA PRO A 715 12.58 8.96 -6.78
C PRO A 715 14.09 9.25 -6.83
N THR A 716 14.60 9.61 -8.01
CA THR A 716 15.98 10.11 -8.19
C THR A 716 16.05 11.60 -7.86
N LEU A 717 17.28 12.14 -7.84
CA LEU A 717 17.52 13.57 -7.74
C LEU A 717 16.74 14.36 -8.82
N ARG A 718 16.71 13.86 -10.07
CA ARG A 718 16.00 14.51 -11.18
C ARG A 718 14.49 14.56 -10.96
N ASP A 719 13.90 13.48 -10.44
CA ASP A 719 12.46 13.42 -10.10
C ASP A 719 12.12 14.43 -8.99
N LYS A 720 12.97 14.53 -7.95
CA LYS A 720 12.77 15.52 -6.87
C LYS A 720 12.95 16.96 -7.38
N ALA A 721 13.87 17.18 -8.31
CA ALA A 721 14.15 18.49 -8.86
C ALA A 721 13.05 19.01 -9.81
N GLN A 722 12.46 18.15 -10.66
CA GLN A 722 11.30 18.54 -11.49
C GLN A 722 10.11 18.95 -10.62
N GLU A 723 9.79 18.15 -9.61
CA GLU A 723 8.73 18.47 -8.65
C GLU A 723 9.04 19.76 -7.92
N GLY A 724 10.31 19.98 -7.59
CA GLY A 724 10.71 21.19 -6.90
C GLY A 724 10.59 22.46 -7.73
N ARG A 725 10.96 22.39 -9.01
CA ARG A 725 10.73 23.47 -9.98
C ARG A 725 9.24 23.80 -10.08
N ASP A 726 8.39 22.78 -10.20
CA ASP A 726 6.94 22.98 -10.37
C ASP A 726 6.30 23.57 -9.10
N SER A 727 6.77 23.13 -7.92
CA SER A 727 6.31 23.66 -6.63
C SER A 727 6.56 25.17 -6.46
N LEU A 728 7.59 25.75 -7.10
CA LEU A 728 7.82 27.20 -7.09
C LEU A 728 6.65 27.96 -7.74
N PHE A 729 6.10 27.42 -8.83
CA PHE A 729 4.95 28.03 -9.48
C PHE A 729 3.67 27.84 -8.66
N ASP A 730 3.47 26.66 -8.08
CA ASP A 730 2.33 26.43 -7.17
C ASP A 730 2.35 27.41 -6.00
N MET A 731 3.52 27.64 -5.39
CA MET A 731 3.68 28.65 -4.34
C MET A 731 3.37 30.07 -4.84
N LEU A 732 3.72 30.40 -6.09
CA LEU A 732 3.42 31.72 -6.69
C LEU A 732 1.92 31.94 -6.86
N VAL A 733 1.17 30.90 -7.25
CA VAL A 733 -0.29 30.95 -7.41
C VAL A 733 -1.00 31.25 -6.08
N GLU A 734 -0.44 30.74 -4.97
CA GLU A 734 -0.96 30.96 -3.63
C GLU A 734 -0.63 32.35 -3.05
N VAL A 735 0.33 33.10 -3.62
CA VAL A 735 0.60 34.48 -3.20
C VAL A 735 -0.56 35.38 -3.61
N PRO A 736 -1.24 36.08 -2.68
CA PRO A 736 -2.35 36.96 -3.02
C PRO A 736 -1.87 38.30 -3.62
N GLY A 737 -2.72 38.92 -4.43
CA GLY A 737 -2.57 40.31 -4.85
C GLY A 737 -1.99 40.54 -6.26
N SER A 738 -1.94 41.82 -6.65
CA SER A 738 -1.64 42.25 -8.02
C SER A 738 -0.24 41.89 -8.50
N GLU A 739 0.74 41.81 -7.61
CA GLU A 739 2.12 41.45 -7.95
C GLU A 739 2.20 39.98 -8.40
N ALA A 740 1.51 39.07 -7.71
CA ALA A 740 1.44 37.66 -8.09
C ALA A 740 0.72 37.49 -9.42
N TYR A 741 -0.42 38.18 -9.60
CA TYR A 741 -1.13 38.20 -10.88
C TYR A 741 -0.23 38.66 -12.04
N ALA A 742 0.49 39.77 -11.87
CA ALA A 742 1.40 40.30 -12.88
C ALA A 742 2.54 39.31 -13.18
N ALA A 743 3.10 38.67 -12.15
CA ALA A 743 4.15 37.67 -12.28
C ALA A 743 3.66 36.43 -13.07
N ILE A 744 2.50 35.89 -12.74
CA ILE A 744 1.90 34.74 -13.45
C ILE A 744 1.59 35.11 -14.89
N LYS A 745 1.06 36.31 -15.14
CA LYS A 745 0.77 36.79 -16.50
C LYS A 745 2.04 36.92 -17.34
N ALA A 746 3.12 37.45 -16.77
CA ALA A 746 4.39 37.52 -17.45
C ALA A 746 4.95 36.12 -17.77
N LEU A 747 4.85 35.17 -16.83
CA LEU A 747 5.22 33.76 -17.09
C LEU A 747 4.36 33.13 -18.20
N ALA A 748 3.06 33.44 -18.27
CA ALA A 748 2.18 32.97 -19.34
C ALA A 748 2.64 33.46 -20.74
N GLU A 749 3.35 34.58 -20.82
CA GLU A 749 3.92 35.09 -22.07
C GLU A 749 5.34 34.54 -22.31
N GLU A 750 6.15 34.45 -21.26
CA GLU A 750 7.60 34.17 -21.31
C GLU A 750 7.95 32.67 -21.26
N HIS A 751 7.04 31.78 -20.85
CA HIS A 751 7.38 30.37 -20.59
C HIS A 751 7.97 29.67 -21.84
N PRO A 752 9.10 28.94 -21.75
CA PRO A 752 9.73 28.30 -22.91
C PRO A 752 8.81 27.33 -23.66
N GLU A 753 8.02 26.57 -22.92
CA GLU A 753 7.07 25.58 -23.46
C GLU A 753 5.65 26.15 -23.67
N PRO A 754 5.12 26.17 -24.91
CA PRO A 754 3.81 26.74 -25.22
C PRO A 754 2.62 26.11 -24.47
N LYS A 755 2.71 24.81 -24.12
CA LYS A 755 1.63 24.10 -23.42
C LYS A 755 1.34 24.69 -22.03
N TYR A 756 2.38 25.14 -21.32
CA TYR A 756 2.21 25.72 -19.99
C TYR A 756 1.70 27.16 -20.04
N ARG A 757 1.97 27.92 -21.12
CA ARG A 757 1.48 29.31 -21.29
C ARG A 757 -0.03 29.42 -21.13
N ARG A 758 -0.79 28.51 -21.76
CA ARG A 758 -2.27 28.49 -21.67
C ARG A 758 -2.74 28.19 -20.24
N TRP A 759 -2.11 27.21 -19.59
CA TRP A 759 -2.43 26.85 -18.22
C TRP A 759 -2.10 27.97 -17.24
N MET A 760 -0.96 28.65 -17.40
CA MET A 760 -0.58 29.81 -16.60
C MET A 760 -1.52 31.00 -16.79
N ALA A 761 -1.99 31.25 -18.01
CA ALA A 761 -3.00 32.28 -18.27
C ALA A 761 -4.32 31.98 -17.54
N LEU A 762 -4.73 30.70 -17.48
CA LEU A 762 -5.88 30.28 -16.68
C LEU A 762 -5.63 30.50 -15.18
N ARG A 763 -4.44 30.17 -14.67
CA ARG A 763 -4.07 30.42 -13.27
C ARG A 763 -4.03 31.90 -12.91
N ALA A 764 -3.59 32.77 -13.83
CA ALA A 764 -3.66 34.22 -13.65
C ALA A 764 -5.11 34.69 -13.51
N LEU A 765 -6.03 34.15 -14.34
CA LEU A 765 -7.45 34.46 -14.22
C LEU A 765 -8.02 33.96 -12.87
N GLU A 766 -7.71 32.72 -12.46
CA GLU A 766 -8.13 32.19 -11.16
C GLU A 766 -7.61 33.05 -9.99
N ARG A 767 -6.36 33.50 -10.04
CA ARG A 767 -5.80 34.43 -9.04
C ARG A 767 -6.56 35.75 -9.00
N ALA A 768 -6.84 36.34 -10.15
CA ALA A 768 -7.61 37.58 -10.24
C ALA A 768 -9.04 37.41 -9.71
N MET A 769 -9.68 36.26 -9.95
CA MET A 769 -10.98 35.94 -9.38
C MET A 769 -10.90 35.83 -7.85
N HIS A 770 -9.93 35.06 -7.34
CA HIS A 770 -9.74 34.90 -5.89
C HIS A 770 -9.37 36.20 -5.17
N ASP A 771 -8.66 37.13 -5.83
CA ASP A 771 -8.36 38.45 -5.28
C ASP A 771 -9.55 39.41 -5.36
N ALA A 772 -10.50 39.17 -6.27
CA ALA A 772 -11.72 39.95 -6.43
C ALA A 772 -12.87 39.44 -5.53
N ASP A 773 -12.81 38.19 -5.07
CA ASP A 773 -13.75 37.65 -4.09
C ASP A 773 -13.64 38.43 -2.77
N GLU A 774 -14.78 38.86 -2.23
CA GLU A 774 -14.79 39.57 -0.96
C GLU A 774 -14.21 38.67 0.15
N PRO A 775 -13.32 39.21 1.00
CA PRO A 775 -12.78 38.43 2.11
C PRO A 775 -13.92 37.92 2.99
N LEU A 776 -13.81 36.67 3.43
CA LEU A 776 -14.76 36.08 4.39
C LEU A 776 -14.93 37.04 5.58
N TRP A 777 -16.19 37.26 5.96
CA TRP A 777 -16.49 38.14 7.07
C TRP A 777 -15.79 37.65 8.35
N THR A 778 -15.06 38.55 8.99
CA THR A 778 -14.48 38.29 10.30
C THR A 778 -15.58 38.01 11.34
N VAL A 779 -15.22 37.31 12.42
CA VAL A 779 -16.14 37.04 13.53
C VAL A 779 -16.74 38.35 14.05
N GLU A 780 -15.96 39.44 14.13
CA GLU A 780 -16.46 40.79 14.46
C GLU A 780 -17.45 41.36 13.42
N GLN A 781 -17.22 41.18 12.12
CA GLN A 781 -18.13 41.66 11.07
C GLN A 781 -19.46 40.90 11.08
N VAL A 782 -19.43 39.57 11.27
CA VAL A 782 -20.63 38.75 11.47
C VAL A 782 -21.40 39.20 12.72
N ARG A 783 -20.69 39.52 13.81
CA ARG A 783 -21.29 40.05 15.04
C ARG A 783 -21.92 41.42 14.83
N LYS A 784 -21.27 42.32 14.10
CA LYS A 784 -21.83 43.65 13.78
C LYS A 784 -23.06 43.55 12.90
N PHE A 785 -23.04 42.69 11.89
CA PHE A 785 -24.18 42.50 11.00
C PHE A 785 -25.40 41.91 11.71
N SER A 786 -25.18 40.94 12.61
CA SER A 786 -26.28 40.38 13.43
C SER A 786 -26.88 41.43 14.38
N ILE A 787 -26.08 42.36 14.91
CA ILE A 787 -26.58 43.47 15.73
C ILE A 787 -27.35 44.51 14.90
N SER A 788 -26.98 44.75 13.64
CA SER A 788 -27.66 45.73 12.77
C SER A 788 -28.98 45.24 12.14
N ASN A 789 -29.32 43.95 12.28
CA ASN A 789 -30.59 43.38 11.80
C ASN A 789 -31.68 43.28 12.90
N ASP A 790 -31.36 43.65 14.15
CA ASP A 790 -32.30 43.68 15.29
C ASP A 790 -32.80 45.11 15.61
N SER A 791 -32.62 46.05 14.68
CA SER A 791 -33.14 47.43 14.70
C SER A 791 -33.88 47.72 13.42
#